data_AF-A0A9D0VGG4-F1
#
_entry.id   AF-A0A9D0VGG4-F1
#
_cell.length_a   1.000
_cell.length_b   1.000
_cell.length_c   1.000
_cell.angle_alpha   90.00
_cell.angle_beta   90.00
_cell.angle_gamma   90.00
#
_symmetry.space_group_name_H-M   'P 1'
#
loop_
_entity.id
_entity.type
_entity.pdbx_description
1 polymer ?
#
loop_
_entity_poly.entity_id
_entity_poly.type
_entity_poly.pdbx_seq_one_letter_code
_entity_poly.pdbx_strand_id
1 'polypeptide(L)'
;MSTCASCGTEVGDHDRFCMSCGHPRSGGHTCHGCGGELAPGARFCTSCGTKVADPELPEGPGYVVDGEWHRAPGEFVRRIPADQMRSAFARILPGVDLDAFFRGTLVGKLLDTVTAKTIRVPAGSVGVVMADGICQRILPPGEQTTVDWLRDLSSVLSGDLVGAAAATAQRAYQGVGFSFYLLDRRPIPVSFTHDVATGGGALTTVRARTLISVGSDRDSLGTFINDVVRERDGLSAQDLYGRFRADIEQIVTDALAASGGALPRAQAESSKQLAARLGSHTGLTFDVSLAPQATIHRLDLRVGDAPASTSTPCGGCGTQVQLGSKFCIQCGAEQPSRAELPSDRALFTQDGVAVELDVVLSVQGTEPPSPPSELIRGAAHRYLRDRDWDSVVSTEGFSALEEALRTTTSDALAALGVRLMALDLVDLRSQAGEWALNARAEMARATSEAMVGREWLEIEADKLELQELTLAMALRQQQTQRDHAFSQREAAIADARRQADLDEAERQIAREQRRAVHTDAMASGSEAHARAVAAAAQRAELAEREARLQGDLTRQQAEVEVEVDELRRRARLAELKGLAALEAEVSDREHRHQVEKINAMGDRSEAQILALQATELADQQHGGAFAEALSKLADADAVRRERERADERLDAKDARVMQLMERVVSAAEEREAATRTAYRDAADSTRLMAQTAVESHARVAAAKAAMIPCPGCGAELPAGAQFCGGCGSQLAGESSR
;
A
#
# COMPACT_ATOMS: atom_id res chain seq x y z
N MET A 1 8.26 57.34 -12.01
CA MET A 1 7.30 56.76 -12.95
C MET A 1 8.07 55.80 -13.84
N SER A 2 7.54 54.61 -14.08
CA SER A 2 8.20 53.58 -14.88
C SER A 2 7.18 52.89 -15.79
N THR A 3 7.64 52.43 -16.95
CA THR A 3 6.77 51.82 -17.96
C THR A 3 6.54 50.34 -17.68
N CYS A 4 5.30 49.88 -17.86
CA CYS A 4 4.96 48.48 -17.73
C CYS A 4 5.68 47.65 -18.81
N ALA A 5 6.46 46.64 -18.42
CA ALA A 5 7.21 45.80 -19.36
C ALA A 5 6.30 44.98 -20.31
N SER A 6 5.03 44.79 -19.94
CA SER A 6 4.08 44.00 -20.74
C SER A 6 3.29 44.85 -21.75
N CYS A 7 2.91 46.10 -21.42
CA CYS A 7 2.08 46.93 -22.31
C CYS A 7 2.65 48.33 -22.60
N GLY A 8 3.79 48.70 -22.01
CA GLY A 8 4.47 49.97 -22.24
C GLY A 8 3.85 51.20 -21.58
N THR A 9 2.71 51.08 -20.91
CA THR A 9 2.01 52.23 -20.28
C THR A 9 2.79 52.74 -19.06
N GLU A 10 2.83 54.06 -18.84
CA GLU A 10 3.46 54.67 -17.66
C GLU A 10 2.66 54.37 -16.39
N VAL A 11 3.35 53.88 -15.36
CA VAL A 11 2.76 53.49 -14.08
C VAL A 11 3.52 54.18 -12.94
N GLY A 12 2.83 54.48 -11.83
CA GLY A 12 3.45 55.00 -10.63
C GLY A 12 4.47 54.02 -10.04
N ASP A 13 5.51 54.52 -9.39
CA ASP A 13 6.61 53.68 -8.88
C ASP A 13 6.21 52.80 -7.67
N HIS A 14 4.99 52.97 -7.16
CA HIS A 14 4.45 52.22 -6.01
C HIS A 14 3.22 51.36 -6.36
N ASP A 15 2.83 51.29 -7.63
CA ASP A 15 1.67 50.51 -8.06
C ASP A 15 2.04 49.02 -8.21
N ARG A 16 1.38 48.16 -7.42
CA ARG A 16 1.63 46.70 -7.40
C ARG A 16 1.18 45.97 -8.67
N PHE A 17 0.27 46.58 -9.44
CA PHE A 17 -0.24 46.06 -10.70
C PHE A 17 -0.36 47.20 -11.71
N CYS A 18 -0.14 46.93 -13.00
CA CYS A 18 -0.43 47.91 -14.04
C CYS A 18 -1.95 48.06 -14.17
N MET A 19 -2.50 49.25 -13.92
CA MET A 19 -3.95 49.49 -14.02
C MET A 19 -4.49 49.38 -15.45
N SER A 20 -3.61 49.39 -16.45
CA SER A 20 -3.99 49.32 -17.87
C SER A 20 -4.09 47.88 -18.39
N CYS A 21 -3.19 46.98 -17.99
CA CYS A 21 -3.16 45.59 -18.49
C CYS A 21 -3.24 44.51 -17.41
N GLY A 22 -3.30 44.88 -16.13
CA GLY A 22 -3.39 43.96 -14.99
C GLY A 22 -2.10 43.20 -14.67
N HIS A 23 -1.02 43.39 -15.43
CA HIS A 23 0.22 42.63 -15.23
C HIS A 23 0.88 43.01 -13.87
N PRO A 24 1.15 42.03 -12.99
CA PRO A 24 1.72 42.28 -11.67
C PRO A 24 3.15 42.79 -11.79
N ARG A 25 3.47 43.86 -11.06
CA ARG A 25 4.84 44.35 -10.92
C ARG A 25 5.46 43.60 -9.74
N SER A 26 6.08 42.47 -10.04
CA SER A 26 6.55 41.46 -9.08
C SER A 26 7.23 42.02 -7.81
N GLY A 27 6.77 41.55 -6.64
CA GLY A 27 7.48 41.70 -5.35
C GLY A 27 6.61 41.39 -4.12
N GLY A 28 6.43 40.11 -3.78
CA GLY A 28 5.85 39.68 -2.49
C GLY A 28 5.18 38.30 -2.57
N HIS A 29 5.79 37.27 -1.98
CA HIS A 29 5.17 35.94 -1.86
C HIS A 29 4.31 35.92 -0.59
N THR A 30 2.99 35.94 -0.73
CA THR A 30 2.07 35.79 0.41
C THR A 30 1.59 34.34 0.52
N CYS A 31 1.46 33.84 1.75
CA CYS A 31 0.97 32.49 2.01
C CYS A 31 -0.47 32.31 1.52
N HIS A 32 -0.74 31.31 0.68
CA HIS A 32 -2.09 31.02 0.18
C HIS A 32 -3.08 30.59 1.30
N GLY A 33 -2.57 30.19 2.46
CA GLY A 33 -3.38 29.68 3.57
C GLY A 33 -3.86 30.79 4.51
N CYS A 34 -3.00 31.77 4.82
CA CYS A 34 -3.31 32.81 5.81
C CYS A 34 -3.06 34.25 5.31
N GLY A 35 -2.50 34.42 4.12
CA GLY A 35 -2.16 35.73 3.54
C GLY A 35 -0.89 36.38 4.11
N GLY A 36 -0.21 35.76 5.08
CA GLY A 36 1.02 36.30 5.68
C GLY A 36 2.20 36.36 4.70
N GLU A 37 3.05 37.38 4.83
CA GLU A 37 4.25 37.53 3.99
C GLU A 37 5.27 36.40 4.25
N LEU A 38 5.76 35.80 3.17
CA LEU A 38 6.77 34.73 3.22
C LEU A 38 8.15 35.29 2.88
N ALA A 39 9.15 34.86 3.65
CA ALA A 39 10.54 35.10 3.31
C ALA A 39 10.94 34.32 2.03
N PRO A 40 11.86 34.84 1.20
CA PRO A 40 12.33 34.12 0.01
C PRO A 40 12.88 32.73 0.38
N GLY A 41 12.33 31.67 -0.23
CA GLY A 41 12.75 30.28 -0.01
C GLY A 41 12.16 29.56 1.22
N ALA A 42 11.15 30.14 1.88
CA ALA A 42 10.50 29.49 3.03
C ALA A 42 9.69 28.25 2.63
N ARG A 43 10.02 27.08 3.19
CA ARG A 43 9.32 25.79 2.96
C ARG A 43 8.02 25.66 3.76
N PHE A 44 7.85 26.48 4.80
CA PHE A 44 6.67 26.53 5.65
C PHE A 44 6.38 27.99 6.05
N CYS A 45 5.11 28.36 6.13
CA CYS A 45 4.71 29.66 6.64
C CYS A 45 4.96 29.74 8.15
N THR A 46 5.72 30.73 8.60
CA THR A 46 6.02 30.95 10.03
C THR A 46 4.82 31.48 10.81
N SER A 47 3.79 32.00 10.13
CA SER A 47 2.59 32.54 10.77
C SER A 47 1.49 31.50 11.00
N CYS A 48 1.29 30.54 10.08
CA CYS A 48 0.20 29.56 10.19
C CYS A 48 0.64 28.10 10.05
N GLY A 49 1.92 27.83 9.79
CA GLY A 49 2.47 26.47 9.64
C GLY A 49 2.14 25.78 8.31
N THR A 50 1.38 26.42 7.42
CA THR A 50 1.04 25.85 6.11
C THR A 50 2.31 25.63 5.28
N LYS A 51 2.51 24.38 4.83
CA LYS A 51 3.62 24.00 3.96
C LYS A 51 3.49 24.74 2.63
N VAL A 52 4.52 25.50 2.28
CA VAL A 52 4.60 26.22 1.01
C VAL A 52 5.36 25.28 0.08
N ALA A 53 4.80 24.99 -1.10
CA ALA A 53 5.46 24.12 -2.06
C ALA A 53 6.91 24.61 -2.30
N ASP A 54 7.88 23.68 -2.32
CA ASP A 54 9.21 24.02 -2.85
C ASP A 54 8.99 24.65 -4.23
N PRO A 55 9.79 25.66 -4.64
CA PRO A 55 9.72 26.13 -6.01
C PRO A 55 9.93 24.90 -6.89
N GLU A 56 8.86 24.47 -7.55
CA GLU A 56 8.90 23.40 -8.52
C GLU A 56 10.06 23.73 -9.45
N LEU A 57 11.05 22.84 -9.52
CA LEU A 57 12.04 22.87 -10.59
C LEU A 57 11.22 23.05 -11.87
N PRO A 58 11.41 24.12 -12.65
CA PRO A 58 10.58 24.39 -13.80
C PRO A 58 10.57 23.13 -14.67
N GLU A 59 9.38 22.63 -14.98
CA GLU A 59 9.23 21.59 -16.00
C GLU A 59 9.67 22.19 -17.33
N GLY A 60 10.92 21.91 -17.69
CA GLY A 60 11.61 22.53 -18.81
C GLY A 60 13.05 22.03 -18.90
N PRO A 61 13.75 22.34 -20.02
CA PRO A 61 15.11 21.90 -20.22
C PRO A 61 16.07 22.41 -19.12
N GLY A 62 17.10 21.63 -18.79
CA GLY A 62 18.10 21.98 -17.76
C GLY A 62 18.65 23.40 -17.89
N TYR A 63 18.87 24.06 -16.74
CA TYR A 63 19.20 25.49 -16.62
C TYR A 63 20.37 25.73 -15.66
N VAL A 64 21.09 26.85 -15.83
CA VAL A 64 22.14 27.30 -14.89
C VAL A 64 21.53 28.21 -13.85
N VAL A 65 21.69 27.89 -12.57
CA VAL A 65 21.36 28.78 -11.45
C VAL A 65 22.60 29.00 -10.63
N ASP A 66 22.94 30.26 -10.35
CA ASP A 66 24.00 30.64 -9.43
C ASP A 66 25.39 30.00 -9.70
N GLY A 67 25.69 29.70 -10.97
CA GLY A 67 26.95 29.05 -11.37
C GLY A 67 26.95 27.52 -11.24
N GLU A 68 25.85 26.91 -10.83
CA GLU A 68 25.65 25.46 -10.85
C GLU A 68 24.65 25.05 -11.94
N TRP A 69 24.99 23.97 -12.65
CA TRP A 69 24.12 23.40 -13.67
C TRP A 69 23.08 22.49 -13.03
N HIS A 70 21.81 22.68 -13.41
CA HIS A 70 20.71 21.80 -13.04
C HIS A 70 20.18 21.08 -14.28
N ARG A 71 19.92 19.77 -14.14
CA ARG A 71 19.28 18.94 -15.17
C ARG A 71 17.82 18.70 -14.81
N ALA A 72 16.98 18.54 -15.82
CA ALA A 72 15.62 18.05 -15.59
C ALA A 72 15.64 16.56 -15.17
N PRO A 73 14.64 16.09 -14.40
CA PRO A 73 14.51 14.66 -14.08
C PRO A 73 14.47 13.80 -15.35
N GLY A 74 15.34 12.79 -15.45
CA GLY A 74 15.40 11.87 -16.60
C GLY A 74 16.18 12.38 -17.83
N GLU A 75 16.71 13.60 -17.79
CA GLU A 75 17.55 14.16 -18.84
C GLU A 75 18.94 13.50 -18.85
N PHE A 76 19.28 12.84 -19.96
CA PHE A 76 20.53 12.08 -20.13
C PHE A 76 21.62 12.93 -20.80
N VAL A 77 21.26 13.77 -21.77
CA VAL A 77 22.14 14.75 -22.42
C VAL A 77 21.46 16.09 -22.49
N ARG A 78 22.20 17.17 -22.24
CA ARG A 78 21.79 18.55 -22.51
C ARG A 78 22.84 19.24 -23.38
N ARG A 79 22.43 19.87 -24.48
CA ARG A 79 23.26 20.80 -25.25
C ARG A 79 23.06 22.22 -24.74
N ILE A 80 24.17 22.93 -24.65
CA ILE A 80 24.23 24.34 -24.26
C ILE A 80 24.94 25.09 -25.39
N PRO A 81 24.19 25.86 -26.18
CA PRO A 81 24.79 26.71 -27.19
C PRO A 81 25.54 27.88 -26.55
N ALA A 82 26.51 28.43 -27.27
CA ALA A 82 27.44 29.42 -26.74
C ALA A 82 26.76 30.72 -26.27
N ASP A 83 25.63 31.10 -26.86
CA ASP A 83 24.80 32.24 -26.49
C ASP A 83 24.11 32.08 -25.13
N GLN A 84 23.62 30.87 -24.82
CA GLN A 84 23.05 30.55 -23.50
C GLN A 84 24.14 30.52 -22.42
N MET A 85 25.32 30.00 -22.74
CA MET A 85 26.47 30.07 -21.83
C MET A 85 26.89 31.52 -21.56
N ARG A 86 26.97 32.37 -22.60
CA ARG A 86 27.22 33.81 -22.45
C ARG A 86 26.16 34.49 -21.57
N SER A 87 24.90 34.15 -21.78
CA SER A 87 23.78 34.69 -20.99
C SER A 87 23.86 34.27 -19.51
N ALA A 88 24.30 33.04 -19.23
CA ALA A 88 24.54 32.57 -17.87
C ALA A 88 25.67 33.36 -17.21
N PHE A 89 26.80 33.56 -17.88
CA PHE A 89 27.90 34.39 -17.35
C PHE A 89 27.49 35.86 -17.17
N ALA A 90 26.66 36.42 -18.05
CA ALA A 90 26.15 37.78 -17.93
C ALA A 90 25.32 38.00 -16.66
N ARG A 91 24.51 37.00 -16.27
CA ARG A 91 23.74 37.03 -15.01
C ARG A 91 24.63 36.94 -13.78
N ILE A 92 25.69 36.14 -13.88
CA ILE A 92 26.65 35.99 -12.78
C ILE A 92 27.54 37.25 -12.68
N LEU A 93 27.79 37.99 -13.76
CA LEU A 93 28.67 39.17 -13.79
C LEU A 93 27.94 40.45 -14.26
N PRO A 94 27.03 41.01 -13.44
CA PRO A 94 26.30 42.22 -13.83
C PRO A 94 27.26 43.42 -13.97
N GLY A 95 27.24 44.06 -15.14
CA GLY A 95 28.01 45.29 -15.43
C GLY A 95 29.36 45.10 -16.12
N VAL A 96 29.72 43.86 -16.50
CA VAL A 96 30.95 43.58 -17.29
C VAL A 96 30.61 43.52 -18.78
N ASP A 97 31.36 44.26 -19.61
CA ASP A 97 31.32 44.11 -21.07
C ASP A 97 32.00 42.80 -21.46
N LEU A 98 31.18 41.76 -21.64
CA LEU A 98 31.64 40.42 -22.01
C LEU A 98 32.35 40.41 -23.37
N ASP A 99 32.00 41.29 -24.31
CA ASP A 99 32.66 41.35 -25.60
C ASP A 99 34.06 41.96 -25.48
N ALA A 100 34.24 42.99 -24.63
CA ALA A 100 35.57 43.53 -24.31
C ALA A 100 36.42 42.54 -23.49
N PHE A 101 35.79 41.66 -22.70
CA PHE A 101 36.43 40.57 -21.99
C PHE A 101 36.96 39.48 -22.92
N PHE A 102 36.11 38.92 -23.80
CA PHE A 102 36.53 37.89 -24.75
C PHE A 102 37.55 38.40 -25.78
N ARG A 103 37.60 39.72 -26.04
CA ARG A 103 38.65 40.37 -26.86
C ARG A 103 39.99 40.56 -26.11
N GLY A 104 40.10 40.18 -24.84
CA GLY A 104 41.34 40.29 -24.06
C GLY A 104 41.71 41.72 -23.65
N THR A 105 40.78 42.68 -23.74
CA THR A 105 41.03 44.11 -23.50
C THR A 105 40.77 44.58 -22.06
N LEU A 106 40.35 43.69 -21.16
CA LEU A 106 40.14 44.00 -19.74
C LEU A 106 41.46 43.86 -18.94
N VAL A 107 41.77 44.86 -18.11
CA VAL A 107 43.00 44.91 -17.29
C VAL A 107 42.68 45.38 -15.87
N GLY A 108 43.32 44.77 -14.86
CA GLY A 108 43.25 45.20 -13.45
C GLY A 108 42.24 44.45 -12.58
N LYS A 109 41.92 44.98 -11.38
CA LYS A 109 41.11 44.33 -10.30
C LYS A 109 39.74 43.78 -10.73
N LEU A 110 39.19 44.28 -11.84
CA LEU A 110 37.94 43.78 -12.42
C LEU A 110 38.10 42.38 -13.02
N LEU A 111 39.29 42.06 -13.56
CA LEU A 111 39.64 40.74 -14.10
C LEU A 111 39.70 39.69 -12.98
N ASP A 112 40.33 40.00 -11.85
CA ASP A 112 40.47 39.09 -10.69
C ASP A 112 39.13 38.72 -10.04
N THR A 113 38.15 39.63 -10.10
CA THR A 113 36.80 39.39 -9.55
C THR A 113 35.94 38.56 -10.51
N VAL A 114 36.21 38.65 -11.82
CA VAL A 114 35.54 37.91 -12.89
C VAL A 114 36.05 36.48 -12.96
N THR A 115 37.36 36.25 -12.83
CA THR A 115 37.98 34.91 -12.91
C THR A 115 37.65 33.99 -11.74
N ALA A 116 37.19 34.54 -10.60
CA ALA A 116 36.78 33.79 -9.42
C ALA A 116 35.41 33.08 -9.54
N LYS A 117 34.59 33.44 -10.55
CA LYS A 117 33.26 32.86 -10.76
C LYS A 117 33.35 31.64 -11.67
N THR A 118 32.87 30.50 -11.18
CA THR A 118 33.01 29.21 -11.85
C THR A 118 31.66 28.60 -12.16
N ILE A 119 31.60 27.93 -13.31
CA ILE A 119 30.47 27.09 -13.65
C ILE A 119 30.84 25.62 -13.39
N ARG A 120 30.12 24.95 -12.49
CA ARG A 120 30.51 23.62 -12.00
C ARG A 120 29.82 22.47 -12.72
N VAL A 121 30.58 21.45 -13.13
CA VAL A 121 30.01 20.18 -13.61
C VAL A 121 29.40 19.42 -12.42
N PRO A 122 28.10 19.09 -12.42
CA PRO A 122 27.47 18.39 -11.31
C PRO A 122 28.06 17.00 -11.07
N ALA A 123 27.99 16.52 -9.82
CA ALA A 123 28.37 15.15 -9.49
C ALA A 123 27.52 14.14 -10.32
N GLY A 124 28.16 13.08 -10.81
CA GLY A 124 27.51 12.09 -11.67
C GLY A 124 27.30 12.52 -13.14
N SER A 125 27.82 13.69 -13.53
CA SER A 125 27.79 14.20 -14.90
C SER A 125 29.19 14.43 -15.44
N VAL A 126 29.34 14.41 -16.76
CA VAL A 126 30.56 14.85 -17.44
C VAL A 126 30.22 15.95 -18.43
N GLY A 127 31.05 16.99 -18.45
CA GLY A 127 30.99 18.03 -19.46
C GLY A 127 31.77 17.62 -20.70
N VAL A 128 31.24 17.87 -21.90
CA VAL A 128 31.91 17.62 -23.16
C VAL A 128 31.90 18.88 -24.01
N VAL A 129 33.07 19.26 -24.50
CA VAL A 129 33.25 20.44 -25.35
C VAL A 129 33.45 19.98 -26.78
N MET A 130 32.51 20.38 -27.65
CA MET A 130 32.55 20.08 -29.08
C MET A 130 32.92 21.33 -29.87
N ALA A 131 33.82 21.21 -30.84
CA ALA A 131 34.10 22.23 -31.86
C ALA A 131 34.27 21.54 -33.22
N ASP A 132 33.60 22.05 -34.24
CA ASP A 132 33.62 21.50 -35.62
C ASP A 132 33.32 20.00 -35.69
N GLY A 133 32.39 19.51 -34.85
CA GLY A 133 32.01 18.10 -34.77
C GLY A 133 33.05 17.21 -34.04
N ILE A 134 34.10 17.77 -33.47
CA ILE A 134 35.15 17.02 -32.76
C ILE A 134 35.08 17.30 -31.25
N CYS A 135 35.21 16.25 -30.44
CA CYS A 135 35.33 16.37 -28.99
C CYS A 135 36.72 16.90 -28.60
N GLN A 136 36.80 18.19 -28.29
CA GLN A 136 38.05 18.87 -27.94
C GLN A 136 38.48 18.55 -26.51
N ARG A 137 37.52 18.49 -25.57
CA ARG A 137 37.81 18.33 -24.13
C ARG A 137 36.66 17.64 -23.39
N ILE A 138 37.04 16.87 -22.38
CA ILE A 138 36.15 16.18 -21.43
C ILE A 138 36.39 16.80 -20.05
N LEU A 139 35.33 17.17 -19.34
CA LEU A 139 35.37 17.76 -18.01
C LEU A 139 34.81 16.78 -16.97
N PRO A 140 35.63 16.23 -16.06
CA PRO A 140 35.15 15.39 -14.96
C PRO A 140 34.11 16.05 -14.06
N PRO A 141 33.34 15.23 -13.31
CA PRO A 141 32.42 15.74 -12.29
C PRO A 141 33.13 16.62 -11.27
N GLY A 142 32.53 17.75 -10.93
CA GLY A 142 33.07 18.71 -9.97
C GLY A 142 34.11 19.69 -10.53
N GLU A 143 34.54 19.53 -11.80
CA GLU A 143 35.42 20.50 -12.45
C GLU A 143 34.74 21.86 -12.53
N GLN A 144 35.52 22.89 -12.20
CA GLN A 144 35.10 24.27 -12.21
C GLN A 144 35.57 24.91 -13.52
N THR A 145 34.64 25.24 -14.40
CA THR A 145 34.94 26.02 -15.60
C THR A 145 35.08 27.48 -15.18
N THR A 146 36.32 27.96 -15.09
CA THR A 146 36.62 29.37 -14.81
C THR A 146 36.47 30.20 -16.07
N VAL A 147 36.42 31.52 -15.90
CA VAL A 147 36.39 32.44 -17.04
C VAL A 147 37.75 32.43 -17.79
N ASP A 148 38.86 32.15 -17.09
CA ASP A 148 40.17 31.91 -17.71
C ASP A 148 40.19 30.63 -18.57
N TRP A 149 39.52 29.58 -18.11
CA TRP A 149 39.36 28.35 -18.87
C TRP A 149 38.63 28.57 -20.21
N LEU A 150 37.60 29.44 -20.27
CA LEU A 150 36.93 29.79 -21.52
C LEU A 150 37.86 30.53 -22.50
N ARG A 151 38.73 31.40 -21.97
CA ARG A 151 39.73 32.14 -22.74
C ARG A 151 40.86 31.25 -23.27
N ASP A 152 41.27 30.25 -22.49
CA ASP A 152 42.25 29.24 -22.91
C ASP A 152 41.65 28.31 -23.98
N LEU A 153 40.37 27.98 -23.87
CA LEU A 153 39.67 27.17 -24.87
C LEU A 153 39.56 27.91 -26.20
N SER A 154 39.38 29.23 -26.16
CA SER A 154 39.39 30.08 -27.33
C SER A 154 40.80 30.20 -27.94
N SER A 155 41.85 30.39 -27.13
CA SER A 155 43.23 30.49 -27.63
C SER A 155 43.74 29.19 -28.28
N VAL A 156 43.42 28.03 -27.71
CA VAL A 156 43.76 26.70 -28.26
C VAL A 156 43.11 26.45 -29.63
N LEU A 157 41.89 26.95 -29.87
CA LEU A 157 41.20 26.83 -31.16
C LEU A 157 41.70 27.84 -32.21
N SER A 158 42.42 28.88 -31.79
CA SER A 158 42.92 29.93 -32.69
C SER A 158 44.27 29.62 -33.32
N GLY A 159 44.98 28.61 -32.79
CA GLY A 159 46.39 28.37 -33.09
C GLY A 159 47.30 29.50 -32.61
N ASP A 160 48.52 29.19 -32.19
CA ASP A 160 49.55 30.19 -31.88
C ASP A 160 49.87 31.04 -33.12
N LEU A 161 49.15 32.15 -33.29
CA LEU A 161 49.41 33.16 -34.31
C LEU A 161 49.71 34.49 -33.63
N VAL A 162 50.97 34.66 -33.28
CA VAL A 162 51.52 35.96 -32.88
C VAL A 162 51.73 36.81 -34.13
N GLY A 163 50.96 37.90 -34.26
CA GLY A 163 51.15 38.92 -35.31
C GLY A 163 49.86 39.32 -36.03
N ALA A 164 49.97 40.23 -37.01
CA ALA A 164 48.88 40.93 -37.72
C ALA A 164 47.80 40.04 -38.40
N ALA A 165 47.86 38.72 -38.24
CA ALA A 165 46.81 37.76 -38.58
C ALA A 165 45.71 37.64 -37.51
N ALA A 166 45.86 38.24 -36.32
CA ALA A 166 44.83 38.24 -35.27
C ALA A 166 43.50 38.89 -35.75
N ALA A 167 43.56 39.95 -36.56
CA ALA A 167 42.37 40.60 -37.12
C ALA A 167 41.66 39.77 -38.21
N THR A 168 42.39 38.87 -38.87
CA THR A 168 41.84 37.93 -39.86
C THR A 168 41.26 36.68 -39.17
N ALA A 169 41.89 36.20 -38.09
CA ALA A 169 41.33 35.19 -37.19
C ALA A 169 40.07 35.69 -36.47
N GLN A 170 39.96 37.00 -36.23
CA GLN A 170 38.79 37.65 -35.60
C GLN A 170 37.52 37.62 -36.48
N ARG A 171 37.65 37.48 -37.80
CA ARG A 171 36.51 37.15 -38.69
C ARG A 171 36.18 35.66 -38.71
N ALA A 172 37.15 34.78 -38.41
CA ALA A 172 36.92 33.33 -38.30
C ALA A 172 36.21 32.94 -36.98
N TYR A 173 36.42 33.72 -35.91
CA TYR A 173 35.71 33.54 -34.63
C TYR A 173 34.19 33.70 -34.70
N GLN A 174 33.70 34.46 -35.68
CA GLN A 174 32.26 34.60 -35.91
C GLN A 174 31.64 33.35 -36.59
N GLY A 175 32.44 32.33 -36.92
CA GLY A 175 31.99 31.10 -37.57
C GLY A 175 32.24 29.79 -36.82
N VAL A 176 33.16 29.73 -35.84
CA VAL A 176 33.45 28.48 -35.11
C VAL A 176 32.60 28.40 -33.84
N GLY A 177 31.39 27.86 -33.98
CA GLY A 177 30.46 27.66 -32.87
C GLY A 177 30.84 26.44 -32.03
N PHE A 178 31.49 26.64 -30.88
CA PHE A 178 31.62 25.56 -29.90
C PHE A 178 30.27 25.28 -29.22
N SER A 179 30.00 24.00 -28.94
CA SER A 179 28.81 23.57 -28.19
C SER A 179 29.25 22.79 -26.97
N PHE A 180 28.65 23.12 -25.83
CA PHE A 180 28.91 22.40 -24.58
C PHE A 180 27.79 21.40 -24.34
N TYR A 181 28.14 20.19 -23.90
CA TYR A 181 27.19 19.14 -23.59
C TYR A 181 27.40 18.66 -22.16
N LEU A 182 26.29 18.44 -21.46
CA LEU A 182 26.30 17.79 -20.15
C LEU A 182 25.69 16.40 -20.28
N LEU A 183 26.47 15.37 -19.95
CA LEU A 183 26.06 13.98 -20.11
C LEU A 183 25.96 13.28 -18.75
N ASP A 184 24.88 12.54 -18.53
CA ASP A 184 24.76 11.55 -17.46
C ASP A 184 25.60 10.31 -17.79
N ARG A 185 26.29 9.77 -16.79
CA ARG A 185 27.12 8.58 -16.93
C ARG A 185 26.49 7.32 -16.34
N ARG A 186 25.28 7.41 -15.79
CA ARG A 186 24.55 6.25 -15.28
C ARG A 186 24.16 5.33 -16.45
N PRO A 187 24.52 4.04 -16.42
CA PRO A 187 24.11 3.10 -17.46
C PRO A 187 22.59 2.96 -17.53
N ILE A 188 22.04 2.89 -18.74
CA ILE A 188 20.60 2.70 -18.98
C ILE A 188 20.34 1.21 -19.14
N PRO A 189 19.56 0.56 -18.25
CA PRO A 189 19.26 -0.86 -18.37
C PRO A 189 18.16 -1.13 -19.40
N VAL A 190 18.41 -2.06 -20.30
CA VAL A 190 17.41 -2.69 -21.18
C VAL A 190 17.27 -4.15 -20.78
N SER A 191 16.07 -4.55 -20.33
CA SER A 191 15.82 -5.91 -19.86
C SER A 191 14.58 -6.50 -20.53
N PHE A 192 14.66 -7.79 -20.86
CA PHE A 192 13.57 -8.58 -21.43
C PHE A 192 13.82 -10.08 -21.15
N THR A 193 12.82 -10.90 -21.43
CA THR A 193 12.86 -12.35 -21.24
C THR A 193 12.71 -13.06 -22.58
N HIS A 194 13.39 -14.18 -22.77
CA HIS A 194 13.30 -14.97 -23.98
C HIS A 194 13.38 -16.46 -23.66
N ASP A 195 12.50 -17.27 -24.26
CA ASP A 195 12.50 -18.71 -24.07
C ASP A 195 13.49 -19.38 -25.01
N VAL A 196 14.36 -20.24 -24.46
CA VAL A 196 15.42 -20.89 -25.21
C VAL A 196 15.32 -22.39 -25.03
N ALA A 197 15.31 -23.12 -26.15
CA ALA A 197 15.36 -24.57 -26.11
C ALA A 197 16.74 -25.05 -25.62
N THR A 198 16.74 -25.84 -24.54
CA THR A 198 17.94 -26.48 -24.02
C THR A 198 18.12 -27.88 -24.61
N GLY A 199 19.33 -28.42 -24.56
CA GLY A 199 19.68 -29.75 -25.05
C GLY A 199 18.92 -30.85 -24.30
N GLY A 200 17.72 -31.16 -24.78
CA GLY A 200 16.73 -32.01 -24.11
C GLY A 200 15.28 -31.72 -24.52
N GLY A 201 15.03 -30.61 -25.21
CA GLY A 201 13.68 -30.21 -25.66
C GLY A 201 12.91 -29.37 -24.63
N ALA A 202 13.46 -29.18 -23.42
CA ALA A 202 12.91 -28.29 -22.42
C ALA A 202 13.20 -26.82 -22.78
N LEU A 203 12.17 -25.98 -22.67
CA LEU A 203 12.30 -24.52 -22.79
C LEU A 203 12.77 -23.95 -21.45
N THR A 204 13.79 -23.10 -21.48
CA THR A 204 14.25 -22.33 -20.33
C THR A 204 14.05 -20.85 -20.63
N THR A 205 13.30 -20.16 -19.78
CA THR A 205 13.19 -18.70 -19.85
C THR A 205 14.51 -18.07 -19.39
N VAL A 206 15.10 -17.27 -20.26
CA VAL A 206 16.35 -16.54 -20.02
C VAL A 206 16.00 -15.07 -19.82
N ARG A 207 16.51 -14.47 -18.74
CA ARG A 207 16.49 -13.03 -18.54
C ARG A 207 17.74 -12.43 -19.17
N ALA A 208 17.53 -11.56 -20.14
CA ALA A 208 18.58 -10.74 -20.73
C ALA A 208 18.56 -9.35 -20.11
N ARG A 209 19.72 -8.88 -19.66
CA ARG A 209 19.92 -7.50 -19.20
C ARG A 209 21.13 -6.91 -19.91
N THR A 210 20.89 -5.85 -20.66
CA THR A 210 21.91 -5.07 -21.37
C THR A 210 22.02 -3.68 -20.74
N LEU A 211 23.22 -3.26 -20.37
CA LEU A 211 23.49 -1.90 -19.90
C LEU A 211 24.04 -1.06 -21.05
N ILE A 212 23.33 0.00 -21.43
CA ILE A 212 23.79 0.99 -22.40
C ILE A 212 24.58 2.06 -21.66
N SER A 213 25.82 2.31 -22.08
CA SER A 213 26.66 3.40 -21.55
C SER A 213 27.25 4.21 -22.71
N VAL A 214 27.60 5.47 -22.47
CA VAL A 214 28.37 6.26 -23.44
C VAL A 214 29.85 5.97 -23.21
N GLY A 215 30.61 5.77 -24.30
CA GLY A 215 32.06 5.60 -24.22
C GLY A 215 32.74 6.78 -23.52
N SER A 216 33.86 6.52 -22.85
CA SER A 216 34.53 7.50 -21.99
C SER A 216 35.62 8.31 -22.67
N ASP A 217 36.03 7.90 -23.86
CA ASP A 217 37.05 8.53 -24.69
C ASP A 217 36.45 9.59 -25.63
N ARG A 218 37.32 10.44 -26.19
CA ARG A 218 36.89 11.57 -27.02
C ARG A 218 36.19 11.13 -28.31
N ASP A 219 36.65 10.04 -28.92
CA ASP A 219 36.12 9.57 -30.20
C ASP A 219 34.71 9.01 -30.01
N SER A 220 34.49 8.19 -28.97
CA SER A 220 33.16 7.68 -28.63
C SER A 220 32.19 8.81 -28.25
N LEU A 221 32.62 9.79 -27.46
CA LEU A 221 31.77 10.94 -27.08
C LEU A 221 31.44 11.82 -28.29
N GLY A 222 32.41 12.06 -29.18
CA GLY A 222 32.18 12.80 -30.41
C GLY A 222 31.18 12.09 -31.32
N THR A 223 31.37 10.78 -31.53
CA THR A 223 30.46 9.94 -32.33
C THR A 223 29.05 9.93 -31.73
N PHE A 224 28.92 9.76 -30.42
CA PHE A 224 27.62 9.78 -29.74
C PHE A 224 26.91 11.13 -29.92
N ILE A 225 27.62 12.24 -29.74
CA ILE A 225 27.02 13.57 -29.89
C ILE A 225 26.63 13.82 -31.35
N ASN A 226 27.48 13.47 -32.31
CA ASN A 226 27.20 13.72 -33.72
C ASN A 226 26.08 12.82 -34.28
N ASP A 227 26.07 11.53 -33.94
CA ASP A 227 25.20 10.55 -34.60
C ASP A 227 23.93 10.23 -33.82
N VAL A 228 23.97 10.34 -32.47
CA VAL A 228 22.84 10.04 -31.59
C VAL A 228 22.12 11.31 -31.16
N VAL A 229 22.84 12.29 -30.60
CA VAL A 229 22.25 13.56 -30.11
C VAL A 229 21.90 14.49 -31.27
N ARG A 230 22.80 14.63 -32.26
CA ARG A 230 22.65 15.49 -33.44
C ARG A 230 22.35 16.94 -33.04
N GLU A 231 21.36 17.56 -33.66
CA GLU A 231 20.96 18.96 -33.43
C GLU A 231 20.05 19.15 -32.21
N ARG A 232 19.74 18.09 -31.46
CA ARG A 232 18.81 18.16 -30.32
C ARG A 232 19.42 18.90 -29.15
N ASP A 233 18.61 19.72 -28.49
CA ASP A 233 19.03 20.45 -27.29
C ASP A 233 19.04 19.59 -26.02
N GLY A 234 18.38 18.43 -26.05
CA GLY A 234 18.42 17.45 -24.98
C GLY A 234 17.96 16.08 -25.44
N LEU A 235 18.35 15.05 -24.70
CA LEU A 235 17.95 13.67 -24.91
C LEU A 235 17.69 13.01 -23.56
N SER A 236 16.55 12.36 -23.39
CA SER A 236 16.24 11.63 -22.16
C SER A 236 16.78 10.20 -22.19
N ALA A 237 16.87 9.57 -21.01
CA ALA A 237 17.21 8.15 -20.94
C ALA A 237 16.12 7.27 -21.61
N GLN A 238 14.86 7.71 -21.57
CA GLN A 238 13.73 7.02 -22.19
C GLN A 238 13.82 7.04 -23.73
N ASP A 239 14.31 8.14 -24.32
CA ASP A 239 14.51 8.24 -25.77
C ASP A 239 15.55 7.24 -26.27
N LEU A 240 16.66 7.10 -25.52
CA LEU A 240 17.69 6.11 -25.81
C LEU A 240 17.17 4.69 -25.66
N TYR A 241 16.42 4.43 -24.59
CA TYR A 241 15.78 3.14 -24.36
C TYR A 241 14.83 2.78 -25.52
N GLY A 242 13.89 3.66 -25.87
CA GLY A 242 12.94 3.43 -26.96
C GLY A 242 13.61 3.25 -28.32
N ARG A 243 14.71 3.97 -28.57
CA ARG A 243 15.46 3.88 -29.82
C ARG A 243 16.20 2.55 -30.00
N PHE A 244 16.85 2.05 -28.94
CA PHE A 244 17.75 0.90 -29.06
C PHE A 244 17.15 -0.42 -28.57
N ARG A 245 16.02 -0.40 -27.84
CA ARG A 245 15.42 -1.63 -27.27
C ARG A 245 15.18 -2.72 -28.31
N ALA A 246 14.50 -2.40 -29.41
CA ALA A 246 14.12 -3.40 -30.41
C ALA A 246 15.35 -4.05 -31.08
N ASP A 247 16.36 -3.24 -31.42
CA ASP A 247 17.60 -3.74 -32.02
C ASP A 247 18.38 -4.62 -31.04
N ILE A 248 18.47 -4.22 -29.77
CA ILE A 248 19.12 -5.02 -28.71
C ILE A 248 18.40 -6.36 -28.53
N GLU A 249 17.07 -6.33 -28.44
CA GLU A 249 16.24 -7.52 -28.27
C GLU A 249 16.43 -8.50 -29.43
N GLN A 250 16.43 -8.00 -30.66
CA GLN A 250 16.68 -8.82 -31.85
C GLN A 250 18.09 -9.44 -31.85
N ILE A 251 19.12 -8.63 -31.61
CA ILE A 251 20.52 -9.11 -31.65
C ILE A 251 20.79 -10.18 -30.59
N VAL A 252 20.30 -9.98 -29.36
CA VAL A 252 20.47 -10.94 -28.27
C VAL A 252 19.68 -12.22 -28.54
N THR A 253 18.47 -12.11 -29.09
CA THR A 253 17.65 -13.26 -29.47
C THR A 253 18.33 -14.10 -30.56
N ASP A 254 18.87 -13.46 -31.60
CA ASP A 254 19.63 -14.14 -32.66
C ASP A 254 20.87 -14.85 -32.09
N ALA A 255 21.58 -14.22 -31.16
CA ALA A 255 22.75 -14.80 -30.49
C ALA A 255 22.40 -16.00 -29.58
N LEU A 256 21.28 -15.93 -28.87
CA LEU A 256 20.73 -17.05 -28.07
C LEU A 256 20.39 -18.25 -28.97
N ALA A 257 19.70 -17.99 -30.10
CA ALA A 257 19.35 -19.03 -31.07
C ALA A 257 20.59 -19.67 -31.70
N ALA A 258 21.57 -18.86 -32.13
CA ALA A 258 22.82 -19.35 -32.73
C ALA A 258 23.71 -20.15 -31.77
N SER A 259 23.55 -19.96 -30.46
CA SER A 259 24.37 -20.60 -29.43
C SER A 259 23.78 -21.92 -28.91
N GLY A 260 22.60 -22.33 -29.37
CA GLY A 260 21.96 -23.58 -28.96
C GLY A 260 21.69 -23.66 -27.45
N GLY A 261 21.35 -22.53 -26.81
CA GLY A 261 21.05 -22.47 -25.37
C GLY A 261 22.26 -22.35 -24.44
N ALA A 262 23.50 -22.38 -24.95
CA ALA A 262 24.69 -22.18 -24.13
C ALA A 262 24.86 -20.68 -23.75
N LEU A 263 24.37 -20.30 -22.56
CA LEU A 263 24.34 -18.89 -22.11
C LEU A 263 25.68 -18.15 -22.17
N PRO A 264 26.83 -18.73 -21.74
CA PRO A 264 28.11 -18.01 -21.83
C PRO A 264 28.52 -17.69 -23.27
N ARG A 265 28.22 -18.60 -24.20
CA ARG A 265 28.49 -18.40 -25.64
C ARG A 265 27.55 -17.36 -26.23
N ALA A 266 26.26 -17.43 -25.88
CA ALA A 266 25.27 -16.45 -26.31
C ALA A 266 25.59 -15.04 -25.80
N GLN A 267 26.07 -14.91 -24.56
CA GLN A 267 26.46 -13.63 -23.99
C GLN A 267 27.67 -13.05 -24.74
N ALA A 268 28.71 -13.85 -24.99
CA ALA A 268 29.87 -13.41 -25.75
C ALA A 268 29.52 -12.97 -27.19
N GLU A 269 28.65 -13.73 -27.87
CA GLU A 269 28.21 -13.39 -29.22
C GLU A 269 27.31 -12.15 -29.23
N SER A 270 26.41 -12.00 -28.24
CA SER A 270 25.57 -10.80 -28.07
C SER A 270 26.43 -9.56 -27.90
N SER A 271 27.41 -9.58 -26.99
CA SER A 271 28.32 -8.45 -26.75
C SER A 271 29.11 -8.09 -28.01
N LYS A 272 29.58 -9.09 -28.76
CA LYS A 272 30.29 -8.88 -30.03
C LYS A 272 29.39 -8.24 -31.09
N GLN A 273 28.17 -8.73 -31.27
CA GLN A 273 27.25 -8.21 -32.28
C GLN A 273 26.74 -6.81 -31.94
N LEU A 274 26.45 -6.52 -30.66
CA LEU A 274 26.05 -5.19 -30.22
C LEU A 274 27.18 -4.17 -30.42
N ALA A 275 28.42 -4.53 -30.08
CA ALA A 275 29.57 -3.67 -30.32
C ALA A 275 29.77 -3.39 -31.82
N ALA A 276 29.67 -4.42 -32.66
CA ALA A 276 29.89 -4.29 -34.11
C ALA A 276 28.75 -3.53 -34.81
N ARG A 277 27.49 -3.87 -34.49
CA ARG A 277 26.31 -3.34 -35.18
C ARG A 277 25.90 -1.99 -34.64
N LEU A 278 25.91 -1.76 -33.33
CA LEU A 278 25.43 -0.53 -32.70
C LEU A 278 26.57 0.35 -32.18
N GLY A 279 27.52 -0.23 -31.43
CA GLY A 279 28.56 0.56 -30.76
C GLY A 279 29.46 1.34 -31.71
N SER A 280 29.87 0.70 -32.82
CA SER A 280 30.81 1.25 -33.82
C SER A 280 30.40 2.59 -34.44
N HIS A 281 29.10 2.89 -34.51
CA HIS A 281 28.58 4.09 -35.17
C HIS A 281 27.71 4.97 -34.25
N THR A 282 27.60 4.61 -32.97
CA THR A 282 26.82 5.39 -31.99
C THR A 282 27.66 5.94 -30.86
N GLY A 283 28.93 5.49 -30.70
CA GLY A 283 29.75 5.84 -29.55
C GLY A 283 29.24 5.25 -28.22
N LEU A 284 28.29 4.31 -28.28
CA LEU A 284 27.72 3.62 -27.13
C LEU A 284 28.44 2.29 -26.89
N THR A 285 28.51 1.90 -25.62
CA THR A 285 28.96 0.58 -25.18
C THR A 285 27.79 -0.19 -24.59
N PHE A 286 27.80 -1.51 -24.79
CA PHE A 286 26.74 -2.41 -24.38
C PHE A 286 27.33 -3.55 -23.56
N ASP A 287 26.97 -3.63 -22.28
CA ASP A 287 27.34 -4.75 -21.41
C ASP A 287 26.15 -5.70 -21.26
N VAL A 288 26.28 -6.92 -21.76
CA VAL A 288 25.21 -7.92 -21.76
C VAL A 288 25.45 -8.94 -20.66
N SER A 289 24.40 -9.22 -19.90
CA SER A 289 24.32 -10.32 -18.95
C SER A 289 23.11 -11.19 -19.27
N LEU A 290 23.34 -12.50 -19.38
CA LEU A 290 22.29 -13.49 -19.61
C LEU A 290 22.25 -14.44 -18.42
N ALA A 291 21.07 -14.63 -17.84
CA ALA A 291 20.88 -15.56 -16.73
C ALA A 291 19.59 -16.37 -16.96
N PRO A 292 19.54 -17.65 -16.54
CA PRO A 292 18.26 -18.33 -16.43
C PRO A 292 17.36 -17.50 -15.52
N GLN A 293 16.14 -17.20 -15.96
CA GLN A 293 15.15 -16.63 -15.07
C GLN A 293 14.75 -17.75 -14.12
N ALA A 294 15.20 -17.65 -12.87
CA ALA A 294 14.73 -18.54 -11.84
C ALA A 294 13.25 -18.23 -11.60
N THR A 295 12.38 -19.11 -12.07
CA THR A 295 10.94 -18.95 -11.95
C THR A 295 10.56 -19.33 -10.52
N ILE A 296 9.84 -18.44 -9.84
CA ILE A 296 9.21 -18.80 -8.58
C ILE A 296 7.96 -19.59 -8.95
N HIS A 297 7.96 -20.87 -8.65
CA HIS A 297 6.79 -21.72 -8.78
C HIS A 297 6.02 -21.69 -7.47
N ARG A 298 4.70 -21.47 -7.55
CA ARG A 298 3.80 -21.57 -6.42
C ARG A 298 3.03 -22.88 -6.50
N LEU A 299 2.97 -23.60 -5.39
CA LEU A 299 2.27 -24.87 -5.26
C LEU A 299 1.28 -24.77 -4.10
N ASP A 300 0.00 -25.01 -4.40
CA ASP A 300 -1.05 -25.12 -3.40
C ASP A 300 -1.28 -26.60 -3.09
N LEU A 301 -1.20 -26.96 -1.80
CA LEU A 301 -1.20 -28.35 -1.35
C LEU A 301 -2.22 -28.55 -0.24
N ARG A 302 -3.05 -29.59 -0.40
CA ARG A 302 -3.85 -30.14 0.69
C ARG A 302 -3.24 -31.44 1.17
N VAL A 303 -3.08 -31.56 2.48
CA VAL A 303 -2.44 -32.72 3.11
C VAL A 303 -3.36 -33.24 4.21
N GLY A 304 -3.58 -34.56 4.25
CA GLY A 304 -4.50 -35.19 5.19
C GLY A 304 -5.94 -35.37 4.65
N ASP A 305 -6.18 -35.02 3.39
CA ASP A 305 -7.48 -35.04 2.69
C ASP A 305 -8.08 -36.44 2.42
N ALA A 306 -7.40 -37.50 2.84
CA ALA A 306 -7.95 -38.84 2.72
C ALA A 306 -8.99 -39.09 3.79
N PRO A 307 -10.11 -39.77 3.45
CA PRO A 307 -11.12 -40.11 4.44
C PRO A 307 -10.45 -40.90 5.55
N ALA A 308 -10.58 -40.43 6.80
CA ALA A 308 -10.17 -41.22 7.96
C ALA A 308 -10.96 -42.53 7.93
N SER A 309 -10.33 -43.60 7.43
CA SER A 309 -10.91 -44.90 7.60
C SER A 309 -10.88 -45.16 9.10
N THR A 310 -12.04 -45.37 9.72
CA THR A 310 -12.11 -45.75 11.14
C THR A 310 -11.87 -47.25 11.30
N SER A 311 -11.78 -47.99 10.20
CA SER A 311 -11.65 -49.44 10.20
C SER A 311 -10.74 -49.96 9.11
N THR A 312 -9.93 -50.96 9.45
CA THR A 312 -9.07 -51.71 8.54
C THR A 312 -9.56 -53.16 8.47
N PRO A 313 -9.49 -53.83 7.30
CA PRO A 313 -9.79 -55.25 7.23
C PRO A 313 -8.78 -56.07 8.06
N CYS A 314 -9.30 -56.98 8.88
CA CYS A 314 -8.49 -57.90 9.67
C CYS A 314 -7.57 -58.74 8.78
N GLY A 315 -6.27 -58.75 9.06
CA GLY A 315 -5.30 -59.58 8.31
C GLY A 315 -5.55 -61.09 8.38
N GLY A 316 -6.34 -61.57 9.36
CA GLY A 316 -6.69 -62.99 9.52
C GLY A 316 -8.03 -63.39 8.91
N CYS A 317 -9.09 -62.58 9.05
CA CYS A 317 -10.45 -62.96 8.62
C CYS A 317 -11.13 -61.96 7.68
N GLY A 318 -10.50 -60.84 7.35
CA GLY A 318 -11.05 -59.81 6.45
C GLY A 318 -12.17 -58.95 7.03
N THR A 319 -12.64 -59.22 8.26
CA THR A 319 -13.68 -58.40 8.92
C THR A 319 -13.16 -56.99 9.22
N GLN A 320 -14.00 -55.96 9.09
CA GLN A 320 -13.66 -54.58 9.44
C GLN A 320 -13.38 -54.46 10.96
N VAL A 321 -12.18 -54.06 11.33
CA VAL A 321 -11.74 -53.86 12.72
C VAL A 321 -11.44 -52.38 12.94
N GLN A 322 -11.84 -51.83 14.09
CA GLN A 322 -11.56 -50.44 14.45
C GLN A 322 -10.06 -50.18 14.52
N LEU A 323 -9.60 -49.07 13.93
CA LEU A 323 -8.19 -48.67 13.96
C LEU A 323 -7.71 -48.53 15.42
N GLY A 324 -6.58 -49.18 15.75
CA GLY A 324 -6.01 -49.20 17.11
C GLY A 324 -6.46 -50.38 18.00
N SER A 325 -7.36 -51.24 17.52
CA SER A 325 -7.70 -52.48 18.23
C SER A 325 -6.50 -53.44 18.25
N LYS A 326 -6.07 -53.92 19.42
CA LYS A 326 -5.00 -54.94 19.52
C LYS A 326 -5.38 -56.28 18.90
N PHE A 327 -6.67 -56.64 18.94
CA PHE A 327 -7.18 -57.93 18.46
C PHE A 327 -8.47 -57.75 17.67
N CYS A 328 -8.69 -58.60 16.67
CA CYS A 328 -9.97 -58.69 15.97
C CYS A 328 -11.03 -59.35 16.86
N ILE A 329 -12.19 -58.71 17.03
CA ILE A 329 -13.27 -59.24 17.88
C ILE A 329 -13.84 -60.56 17.34
N GLN A 330 -13.70 -60.80 16.03
CA GLN A 330 -14.37 -61.88 15.34
C GLN A 330 -13.50 -63.15 15.22
N CYS A 331 -12.19 -63.01 15.05
CA CYS A 331 -11.29 -64.16 14.90
C CYS A 331 -10.15 -64.20 15.92
N GLY A 332 -10.00 -63.18 16.77
CA GLY A 332 -8.93 -63.11 17.77
C GLY A 332 -7.53 -62.83 17.21
N ALA A 333 -7.38 -62.65 15.89
CA ALA A 333 -6.08 -62.33 15.30
C ALA A 333 -5.55 -61.00 15.82
N GLU A 334 -4.28 -60.99 16.21
CA GLU A 334 -3.56 -59.79 16.60
C GLU A 334 -3.44 -58.84 15.40
N GLN A 335 -3.70 -57.55 15.61
CA GLN A 335 -3.64 -56.54 14.56
C GLN A 335 -2.31 -55.78 14.65
N PRO A 336 -1.72 -55.39 13.51
CA PRO A 336 -0.52 -54.57 13.51
C PRO A 336 -0.76 -53.27 14.29
N SER A 337 0.28 -52.81 14.98
CA SER A 337 0.18 -51.56 15.74
C SER A 337 -0.07 -50.39 14.78
N ARG A 338 -0.71 -49.30 15.25
CA ARG A 338 -1.02 -48.11 14.42
C ARG A 338 0.21 -47.53 13.69
N ALA A 339 1.42 -47.82 14.18
CA ALA A 339 2.69 -47.40 13.57
C ALA A 339 3.15 -48.26 12.37
N GLU A 340 2.56 -49.44 12.16
CA GLU A 340 2.99 -50.44 11.17
C GLU A 340 2.04 -50.55 9.95
N LEU A 341 0.89 -49.88 9.99
CA LEU A 341 -0.02 -49.81 8.84
C LEU A 341 0.59 -48.90 7.76
N PRO A 342 0.56 -49.30 6.46
CA PRO A 342 0.94 -48.39 5.38
C PRO A 342 0.11 -47.13 5.51
N SER A 343 0.80 -45.99 5.66
CA SER A 343 0.26 -44.68 5.99
C SER A 343 -1.09 -44.45 5.35
N ASP A 344 -2.16 -44.62 6.12
CA ASP A 344 -3.45 -44.09 5.75
C ASP A 344 -3.21 -42.58 5.56
N ARG A 345 -3.56 -42.04 4.40
CA ARG A 345 -3.14 -40.70 3.95
C ARG A 345 -3.62 -39.56 4.88
N ALA A 346 -4.40 -39.90 5.91
CA ALA A 346 -4.92 -39.04 6.97
C ALA A 346 -3.86 -38.71 8.04
N LEU A 347 -3.88 -37.46 8.52
CA LEU A 347 -3.06 -37.01 9.64
C LEU A 347 -3.87 -37.10 10.93
N PHE A 348 -3.22 -37.43 12.04
CA PHE A 348 -3.89 -37.50 13.34
C PHE A 348 -3.06 -36.85 14.44
N THR A 349 -3.75 -36.20 15.38
CA THR A 349 -3.20 -35.78 16.67
C THR A 349 -3.13 -36.94 17.66
N GLN A 350 -2.47 -36.73 18.80
CA GLN A 350 -2.34 -37.71 19.88
C GLN A 350 -3.70 -38.17 20.43
N ASP A 351 -4.65 -37.24 20.58
CA ASP A 351 -6.02 -37.48 21.02
C ASP A 351 -6.92 -38.09 19.93
N GLY A 352 -6.36 -38.36 18.74
CA GLY A 352 -7.02 -39.11 17.67
C GLY A 352 -7.89 -38.27 16.73
N VAL A 353 -7.78 -36.94 16.79
CA VAL A 353 -8.47 -36.03 15.86
C VAL A 353 -7.80 -36.12 14.48
N ALA A 354 -8.60 -36.38 13.44
CA ALA A 354 -8.14 -36.36 12.06
C ALA A 354 -7.94 -34.91 11.58
N VAL A 355 -6.76 -34.60 11.05
CA VAL A 355 -6.34 -33.25 10.67
C VAL A 355 -6.16 -33.12 9.16
N GLU A 356 -6.62 -32.01 8.60
CA GLU A 356 -6.30 -31.57 7.26
C GLU A 356 -5.55 -30.24 7.29
N LEU A 357 -4.53 -30.11 6.45
CA LEU A 357 -3.69 -28.94 6.33
C LEU A 357 -3.81 -28.35 4.92
N ASP A 358 -3.87 -27.03 4.85
CA ASP A 358 -3.77 -26.26 3.61
C ASP A 358 -2.44 -25.49 3.60
N VAL A 359 -1.54 -25.86 2.70
CA VAL A 359 -0.17 -25.37 2.66
C VAL A 359 0.11 -24.76 1.30
N VAL A 360 0.72 -23.58 1.30
CA VAL A 360 1.22 -22.92 0.10
C VAL A 360 2.73 -22.89 0.18
N LEU A 361 3.40 -23.21 -0.92
CA LEU A 361 4.84 -23.06 -1.00
C LEU A 361 5.28 -22.39 -2.29
N SER A 362 6.27 -21.51 -2.13
CA SER A 362 6.93 -20.79 -3.20
C SER A 362 8.35 -21.33 -3.33
N VAL A 363 8.70 -21.85 -4.49
CA VAL A 363 9.99 -22.51 -4.73
C VAL A 363 10.64 -21.89 -5.95
N GLN A 364 11.94 -21.63 -5.87
CA GLN A 364 12.75 -21.09 -6.95
C GLN A 364 13.45 -22.25 -7.64
N GLY A 365 13.17 -22.42 -8.94
CA GLY A 365 13.72 -23.49 -9.77
C GLY A 365 13.67 -23.15 -11.25
N THR A 366 14.29 -24.01 -12.07
CA THR A 366 14.23 -23.93 -13.53
C THR A 366 12.96 -24.59 -14.10
N GLU A 367 12.37 -25.53 -13.35
CA GLU A 367 11.14 -26.25 -13.68
C GLU A 367 10.22 -26.31 -12.44
N PRO A 368 8.89 -26.37 -12.62
CA PRO A 368 7.97 -26.56 -11.52
C PRO A 368 8.20 -27.94 -10.89
N PRO A 369 8.57 -28.03 -9.60
CA PRO A 369 8.81 -29.32 -8.98
C PRO A 369 7.49 -30.07 -8.81
N SER A 370 7.56 -31.40 -8.80
CA SER A 370 6.41 -32.22 -8.41
C SER A 370 5.98 -31.82 -6.99
N PRO A 371 4.66 -31.76 -6.70
CA PRO A 371 4.20 -31.29 -5.42
C PRO A 371 4.74 -32.20 -4.30
N PRO A 372 5.48 -31.69 -3.30
CA PRO A 372 6.15 -32.49 -2.28
C PRO A 372 5.18 -32.97 -1.18
N SER A 373 4.00 -33.46 -1.56
CA SER A 373 2.90 -33.76 -0.64
C SER A 373 3.27 -34.81 0.40
N GLU A 374 4.04 -35.84 0.04
CA GLU A 374 4.46 -36.90 0.98
C GLU A 374 5.51 -36.41 1.99
N LEU A 375 6.38 -35.50 1.57
CA LEU A 375 7.37 -34.87 2.45
C LEU A 375 6.69 -34.01 3.51
N ILE A 376 5.75 -33.17 3.09
CA ILE A 376 4.96 -32.32 4.00
C ILE A 376 4.10 -33.19 4.92
N ARG A 377 3.49 -34.27 4.39
CA ARG A 377 2.73 -35.24 5.20
C ARG A 377 3.58 -35.88 6.28
N GLY A 378 4.79 -36.33 5.94
CA GLY A 378 5.73 -36.93 6.90
C GLY A 378 6.14 -35.93 7.99
N ALA A 379 6.42 -34.68 7.62
CA ALA A 379 6.75 -33.62 8.56
C ALA A 379 5.56 -33.30 9.50
N ALA A 380 4.35 -33.15 8.94
CA ALA A 380 3.13 -32.93 9.70
C ALA A 380 2.84 -34.07 10.68
N HIS A 381 2.88 -35.32 10.21
CA HIS A 381 2.64 -36.49 11.06
C HIS A 381 3.62 -36.56 12.23
N ARG A 382 4.91 -36.27 12.00
CA ARG A 382 5.92 -36.23 13.07
C ARG A 382 5.59 -35.16 14.13
N TYR A 383 5.10 -34.00 13.71
CA TYR A 383 4.74 -32.94 14.64
C TYR A 383 3.47 -33.24 15.46
N LEU A 384 2.44 -33.80 14.79
CA LEU A 384 1.11 -34.03 15.36
C LEU A 384 1.04 -35.25 16.30
N ARG A 385 1.89 -36.26 16.10
CA ARG A 385 1.83 -37.54 16.82
C ARG A 385 1.85 -37.42 18.36
N ASP A 386 2.56 -36.43 18.88
CA ASP A 386 2.80 -36.24 20.31
C ASP A 386 2.12 -34.97 20.86
N ARG A 387 1.04 -34.52 20.21
CA ARG A 387 0.31 -33.29 20.54
C ARG A 387 -1.20 -33.47 20.43
N ASP A 388 -1.93 -32.89 21.37
CA ASP A 388 -3.39 -32.85 21.36
C ASP A 388 -3.91 -31.73 20.45
N TRP A 389 -5.13 -31.88 19.91
CA TRP A 389 -5.74 -30.89 19.00
C TRP A 389 -5.72 -29.46 19.54
N ASP A 390 -6.12 -29.26 20.80
CA ASP A 390 -6.16 -27.92 21.41
C ASP A 390 -4.78 -27.24 21.47
N SER A 391 -3.71 -28.04 21.59
CA SER A 391 -2.34 -27.52 21.58
C SER A 391 -1.90 -27.11 20.18
N VAL A 392 -2.39 -27.81 19.14
CA VAL A 392 -2.08 -27.53 17.73
C VAL A 392 -2.83 -26.29 17.24
N VAL A 393 -4.07 -26.08 17.69
CA VAL A 393 -4.92 -24.92 17.34
C VAL A 393 -4.71 -23.73 18.29
N SER A 394 -3.47 -23.53 18.72
CA SER A 394 -3.00 -22.36 19.49
C SER A 394 -2.06 -21.51 18.66
N THR A 395 -1.79 -20.27 19.07
CA THR A 395 -0.87 -19.37 18.35
C THR A 395 0.53 -20.00 18.22
N GLU A 396 1.01 -20.56 19.34
CA GLU A 396 2.31 -21.21 19.43
C GLU A 396 2.35 -22.54 18.67
N GLY A 397 1.28 -23.35 18.78
CA GLY A 397 1.17 -24.64 18.10
C GLY A 397 1.12 -24.51 16.58
N PHE A 398 0.34 -23.56 16.06
CA PHE A 398 0.26 -23.28 14.64
C PHE A 398 1.63 -22.85 14.07
N SER A 399 2.27 -21.89 14.73
CA SER A 399 3.57 -21.35 14.31
C SER A 399 4.67 -22.41 14.37
N ALA A 400 4.65 -23.27 15.39
CA ALA A 400 5.62 -24.36 15.53
C ALA A 400 5.39 -25.49 14.51
N LEU A 401 4.14 -25.76 14.11
CA LEU A 401 3.84 -26.67 13.01
C LEU A 401 4.36 -26.11 11.69
N GLU A 402 4.04 -24.84 11.37
CA GLU A 402 4.53 -24.14 10.17
C GLU A 402 6.06 -24.16 10.08
N GLU A 403 6.76 -23.89 11.18
CA GLU A 403 8.22 -23.94 11.24
C GLU A 403 8.77 -25.36 11.00
N ALA A 404 8.13 -26.38 11.57
CA ALA A 404 8.53 -27.78 11.40
C ALA A 404 8.37 -28.25 9.93
N LEU A 405 7.27 -27.83 9.27
CA LEU A 405 7.04 -28.07 7.85
C LEU A 405 8.09 -27.36 6.99
N ARG A 406 8.35 -26.08 7.27
CA ARG A 406 9.31 -25.25 6.54
C ARG A 406 10.72 -25.82 6.60
N THR A 407 11.19 -26.17 7.80
CA THR A 407 12.54 -26.71 8.02
C THR A 407 12.73 -28.03 7.25
N THR A 408 11.83 -28.98 7.45
CA THR A 408 11.90 -30.30 6.81
C THR A 408 11.81 -30.19 5.28
N THR A 409 10.96 -29.29 4.78
CA THR A 409 10.75 -29.10 3.35
C THR A 409 11.94 -28.40 2.68
N SER A 410 12.50 -27.39 3.33
CA SER A 410 13.69 -26.67 2.85
C SER A 410 14.89 -27.60 2.65
N ASP A 411 15.20 -28.43 3.65
CA ASP A 411 16.36 -29.34 3.61
C ASP A 411 16.25 -30.36 2.47
N ALA A 412 15.07 -30.95 2.29
CA ALA A 412 14.83 -31.93 1.26
C ALA A 412 14.79 -31.34 -0.16
N LEU A 413 14.23 -30.13 -0.34
CA LEU A 413 14.25 -29.44 -1.64
C LEU A 413 15.66 -28.97 -2.01
N ALA A 414 16.43 -28.49 -1.04
CA ALA A 414 17.82 -28.09 -1.26
C ALA A 414 18.68 -29.25 -1.78
N ALA A 415 18.45 -30.47 -1.30
CA ALA A 415 19.11 -31.68 -1.80
C ALA A 415 18.78 -32.01 -3.27
N LEU A 416 17.66 -31.49 -3.80
CA LEU A 416 17.21 -31.63 -5.18
C LEU A 416 17.60 -30.44 -6.07
N GLY A 417 18.36 -29.47 -5.55
CA GLY A 417 18.73 -28.26 -6.28
C GLY A 417 17.59 -27.24 -6.44
N VAL A 418 16.48 -27.41 -5.71
CA VAL A 418 15.35 -26.48 -5.68
C VAL A 418 15.43 -25.67 -4.40
N ARG A 419 15.29 -24.34 -4.47
CA ARG A 419 15.34 -23.49 -3.27
C ARG A 419 13.93 -23.14 -2.81
N LEU A 420 13.58 -23.46 -1.57
CA LEU A 420 12.35 -22.98 -0.94
C LEU A 420 12.47 -21.47 -0.66
N MET A 421 11.53 -20.67 -1.17
CA MET A 421 11.44 -19.23 -0.92
C MET A 421 10.53 -18.94 0.26
N ALA A 422 9.36 -19.58 0.27
CA ALA A 422 8.37 -19.45 1.34
C ALA A 422 7.57 -20.75 1.47
N LEU A 423 7.14 -21.06 2.69
CA LEU A 423 6.14 -22.08 2.98
C LEU A 423 5.22 -21.46 4.02
N ASP A 424 3.96 -21.27 3.65
CA ASP A 424 2.93 -20.70 4.48
C ASP A 424 1.89 -21.79 4.79
N LEU A 425 1.64 -22.04 6.07
CA LEU A 425 0.49 -22.84 6.49
C LEU A 425 -0.74 -21.91 6.47
N VAL A 426 -1.59 -22.07 5.45
CA VAL A 426 -2.72 -21.17 5.21
C VAL A 426 -3.84 -21.42 6.21
N ASP A 427 -4.15 -22.69 6.46
CA ASP A 427 -5.23 -23.08 7.36
C ASP A 427 -5.08 -24.54 7.82
N LEU A 428 -5.78 -24.88 8.89
CA LEU A 428 -5.90 -26.24 9.40
C LEU A 428 -7.34 -26.51 9.86
N ARG A 429 -7.77 -27.76 9.74
CA ARG A 429 -9.09 -28.18 10.24
C ARG A 429 -9.06 -29.60 10.78
N SER A 430 -10.00 -29.89 11.67
CA SER A 430 -10.39 -31.27 11.88
C SER A 430 -11.25 -31.73 10.70
N GLN A 431 -11.19 -33.00 10.32
CA GLN A 431 -11.90 -33.50 9.13
C GLN A 431 -13.43 -33.35 9.22
N ALA A 432 -13.98 -33.21 10.43
CA ALA A 432 -15.40 -32.96 10.70
C ALA A 432 -15.73 -31.50 11.06
N GLY A 433 -14.72 -30.63 11.15
CA GLY A 433 -14.86 -29.23 11.55
C GLY A 433 -14.75 -28.24 10.40
N GLU A 434 -15.05 -26.99 10.70
CA GLU A 434 -14.77 -25.87 9.79
C GLU A 434 -13.27 -25.56 9.77
N TRP A 435 -12.81 -24.95 8.67
CA TRP A 435 -11.45 -24.38 8.60
C TRP A 435 -11.26 -23.37 9.72
N ALA A 436 -10.19 -23.52 10.50
CA ALA A 436 -10.00 -22.76 11.73
C ALA A 436 -9.98 -21.24 11.47
N LEU A 437 -9.55 -20.82 10.28
CA LEU A 437 -9.40 -19.41 9.89
C LEU A 437 -10.27 -19.00 8.68
N ASN A 438 -10.92 -19.94 7.99
CA ASN A 438 -11.70 -19.70 6.76
C ASN A 438 -10.93 -18.89 5.69
N ALA A 439 -9.62 -19.07 5.65
CA ALA A 439 -8.67 -18.22 4.95
C ALA A 439 -8.97 -18.05 3.45
N ARG A 440 -9.27 -19.15 2.76
CA ARG A 440 -9.52 -19.14 1.32
C ARG A 440 -10.78 -18.35 0.93
N ALA A 441 -11.81 -18.33 1.77
CA ALA A 441 -13.03 -17.57 1.50
C ALA A 441 -12.78 -16.05 1.64
N GLU A 442 -11.86 -15.64 2.52
CA GLU A 442 -11.43 -14.25 2.64
C GLU A 442 -10.48 -13.82 1.53
N MET A 443 -9.48 -14.65 1.20
CA MET A 443 -8.58 -14.39 0.08
C MET A 443 -9.33 -14.25 -1.25
N ALA A 444 -10.33 -15.10 -1.50
CA ALA A 444 -11.18 -15.01 -2.68
C ALA A 444 -12.01 -13.72 -2.72
N ARG A 445 -12.54 -13.26 -1.57
CA ARG A 445 -13.25 -11.98 -1.44
C ARG A 445 -12.31 -10.80 -1.71
N ALA A 446 -11.16 -10.74 -1.05
CA ALA A 446 -10.16 -9.70 -1.23
C ALA A 446 -9.64 -9.62 -2.68
N THR A 447 -9.45 -10.77 -3.32
CA THR A 447 -9.03 -10.85 -4.73
C THR A 447 -10.12 -10.34 -5.67
N SER A 448 -11.37 -10.68 -5.41
CA SER A 448 -12.53 -10.22 -6.19
C SER A 448 -12.73 -8.70 -6.06
N GLU A 449 -12.61 -8.15 -4.84
CA GLU A 449 -12.67 -6.70 -4.60
C GLU A 449 -11.52 -5.95 -5.30
N ALA A 450 -10.31 -6.50 -5.25
CA ALA A 450 -9.14 -5.93 -5.92
C ALA A 450 -9.18 -6.07 -7.46
N MET A 451 -9.92 -7.05 -7.99
CA MET A 451 -10.19 -7.20 -9.43
C MET A 451 -11.25 -6.19 -9.89
N VAL A 452 -12.33 -6.01 -9.13
CA VAL A 452 -13.40 -5.03 -9.44
C VAL A 452 -12.86 -3.60 -9.42
N GLY A 453 -11.98 -3.25 -8.47
CA GLY A 453 -11.32 -1.93 -8.45
C GLY A 453 -10.38 -1.68 -9.64
N ARG A 454 -9.91 -2.73 -10.32
CA ARG A 454 -8.99 -2.66 -11.47
C ARG A 454 -9.65 -2.83 -12.83
N GLU A 455 -10.81 -3.48 -12.92
CA GLU A 455 -11.61 -3.47 -14.16
C GLU A 455 -12.00 -2.04 -14.58
N TRP A 456 -11.98 -1.10 -13.63
CA TRP A 456 -12.07 0.34 -13.86
C TRP A 456 -10.80 1.01 -14.44
N LEU A 457 -9.66 0.32 -14.45
CA LEU A 457 -8.35 0.83 -14.89
C LEU A 457 -7.69 -0.22 -15.80
N GLU A 458 -7.91 -0.11 -17.11
CA GLU A 458 -7.39 -1.01 -18.15
C GLU A 458 -5.86 -1.05 -18.22
N ILE A 459 -5.22 -1.89 -17.40
CA ILE A 459 -3.80 -2.22 -17.53
C ILE A 459 -3.63 -3.75 -17.41
N GLU A 460 -3.26 -4.40 -18.51
CA GLU A 460 -3.15 -5.86 -18.62
C GLU A 460 -1.77 -6.43 -18.31
N ALA A 461 -0.71 -5.62 -18.45
CA ALA A 461 0.68 -6.09 -18.25
C ALA A 461 1.06 -6.28 -16.76
N ASP A 462 0.39 -5.58 -15.84
CA ASP A 462 0.67 -5.63 -14.39
C ASP A 462 -0.13 -6.72 -13.64
N LYS A 463 -0.92 -7.54 -14.36
CA LYS A 463 -1.82 -8.53 -13.73
C LYS A 463 -1.08 -9.57 -12.91
N LEU A 464 0.09 -10.08 -13.36
CA LEU A 464 0.80 -11.16 -12.68
C LEU A 464 1.58 -10.65 -11.44
N GLU A 465 2.38 -9.59 -11.58
CA GLU A 465 3.14 -9.01 -10.44
C GLU A 465 2.21 -8.44 -9.36
N LEU A 466 1.08 -7.83 -9.75
CA LEU A 466 0.12 -7.31 -8.77
C LEU A 466 -0.73 -8.43 -8.15
N GLN A 467 -1.01 -9.54 -8.85
CA GLN A 467 -1.61 -10.72 -8.21
C GLN A 467 -0.68 -11.28 -7.12
N GLU A 468 0.61 -11.40 -7.40
CA GLU A 468 1.61 -11.83 -6.40
C GLU A 468 1.69 -10.86 -5.22
N LEU A 469 1.72 -9.54 -5.48
CA LEU A 469 1.78 -8.52 -4.44
C LEU A 469 0.50 -8.46 -3.60
N THR A 470 -0.68 -8.53 -4.24
CA THR A 470 -1.99 -8.54 -3.57
C THR A 470 -2.11 -9.77 -2.69
N LEU A 471 -1.65 -10.92 -3.18
CA LEU A 471 -1.68 -12.18 -2.46
C LEU A 471 -0.70 -12.20 -1.28
N ALA A 472 0.50 -11.65 -1.46
CA ALA A 472 1.47 -11.49 -0.37
C ALA A 472 0.95 -10.53 0.73
N MET A 473 0.31 -9.42 0.34
CA MET A 473 -0.34 -8.51 1.28
C MET A 473 -1.52 -9.17 2.00
N ALA A 474 -2.35 -9.93 1.27
CA ALA A 474 -3.48 -10.67 1.84
C ALA A 474 -3.00 -11.74 2.85
N LEU A 475 -1.96 -12.52 2.51
CA LEU A 475 -1.37 -13.50 3.42
C LEU A 475 -0.80 -12.84 4.68
N ARG A 476 -0.13 -11.69 4.54
CA ARG A 476 0.45 -10.96 5.68
C ARG A 476 -0.62 -10.32 6.58
N GLN A 477 -1.69 -9.81 5.98
CA GLN A 477 -2.86 -9.32 6.70
C GLN A 477 -3.58 -10.46 7.41
N GLN A 478 -3.72 -11.62 6.76
CA GLN A 478 -4.30 -12.81 7.34
C GLN A 478 -3.46 -13.33 8.52
N GLN A 479 -2.12 -13.37 8.42
CA GLN A 479 -1.24 -13.71 9.55
C GLN A 479 -1.48 -12.78 10.75
N THR A 480 -1.60 -11.47 10.49
CA THR A 480 -1.87 -10.48 11.55
C THR A 480 -3.25 -10.69 12.19
N GLN A 481 -4.28 -10.94 11.37
CA GLN A 481 -5.64 -11.22 11.85
C GLN A 481 -5.73 -12.56 12.60
N ARG A 482 -5.00 -13.58 12.13
CA ARG A 482 -4.85 -14.89 12.76
C ARG A 482 -4.23 -14.77 14.15
N ASP A 483 -3.09 -14.11 14.25
CA ASP A 483 -2.37 -13.94 15.52
C ASP A 483 -3.27 -13.19 16.53
N HIS A 484 -4.06 -12.23 16.05
CA HIS A 484 -5.06 -11.56 16.86
C HIS A 484 -6.22 -12.48 17.29
N ALA A 485 -6.77 -13.30 16.39
CA ALA A 485 -7.87 -14.23 16.68
C ALA A 485 -7.47 -15.35 17.66
N PHE A 486 -6.27 -15.92 17.52
CA PHE A 486 -5.76 -16.89 18.49
C PHE A 486 -5.50 -16.24 19.84
N SER A 487 -4.90 -15.04 19.88
CA SER A 487 -4.70 -14.30 21.13
C SER A 487 -6.03 -14.02 21.85
N GLN A 488 -7.09 -13.66 21.12
CA GLN A 488 -8.42 -13.49 21.69
C GLN A 488 -9.01 -14.80 22.25
N ARG A 489 -8.86 -15.93 21.54
CA ARG A 489 -9.32 -17.24 22.01
C ARG A 489 -8.56 -17.71 23.25
N GLU A 490 -7.24 -17.55 23.27
CA GLU A 490 -6.41 -17.87 24.44
C GLU A 490 -6.82 -17.03 25.65
N ALA A 491 -7.07 -15.73 25.45
CA ALA A 491 -7.58 -14.85 26.50
C ALA A 491 -8.95 -15.33 27.01
N ALA A 492 -9.86 -15.72 26.12
CA ALA A 492 -11.18 -16.23 26.51
C ALA A 492 -11.11 -17.57 27.28
N ILE A 493 -10.23 -18.49 26.88
CA ILE A 493 -10.01 -19.76 27.59
C ILE A 493 -9.39 -19.50 28.97
N ALA A 494 -8.41 -18.60 29.05
CA ALA A 494 -7.80 -18.22 30.32
C ALA A 494 -8.81 -17.55 31.26
N ASP A 495 -9.72 -16.74 30.71
CA ASP A 495 -10.78 -16.10 31.49
C ASP A 495 -11.81 -17.11 31.99
N ALA A 496 -12.24 -18.04 31.13
CA ALA A 496 -13.13 -19.13 31.51
C ALA A 496 -12.55 -20.02 32.62
N ARG A 497 -11.23 -20.30 32.59
CA ARG A 497 -10.54 -21.04 33.65
C ARG A 497 -10.53 -20.25 34.96
N ARG A 498 -10.19 -18.95 34.92
CA ARG A 498 -10.25 -18.07 36.11
C ARG A 498 -11.66 -18.02 36.69
N GLN A 499 -12.68 -17.93 35.85
CA GLN A 499 -14.07 -17.92 36.27
C GLN A 499 -14.44 -19.23 37.00
N ALA A 500 -14.02 -20.38 36.46
CA ALA A 500 -14.27 -21.68 37.07
C ALA A 500 -13.56 -21.84 38.43
N ASP A 501 -12.33 -21.32 38.55
CA ASP A 501 -11.57 -21.31 39.81
C ASP A 501 -12.24 -20.41 40.86
N LEU A 502 -12.72 -19.23 40.46
CA LEU A 502 -13.47 -18.32 41.32
C LEU A 502 -14.79 -18.95 41.79
N ASP A 503 -15.54 -19.58 40.89
CA ASP A 503 -16.78 -20.28 41.22
C ASP A 503 -16.55 -21.42 42.23
N GLU A 504 -15.43 -22.16 42.09
CA GLU A 504 -15.07 -23.20 43.05
C GLU A 504 -14.67 -22.61 44.42
N ALA A 505 -13.90 -21.52 44.42
CA ALA A 505 -13.56 -20.80 45.65
C ALA A 505 -14.81 -20.25 46.37
N GLU A 506 -15.76 -19.68 45.63
CA GLU A 506 -17.05 -19.23 46.18
C GLU A 506 -17.85 -20.39 46.76
N ARG A 507 -17.91 -21.54 46.06
CA ARG A 507 -18.55 -22.75 46.58
C ARG A 507 -17.89 -23.23 47.87
N GLN A 508 -16.57 -23.11 48.00
CA GLN A 508 -15.83 -23.48 49.20
C GLN A 508 -16.12 -22.51 50.36
N ILE A 509 -16.06 -21.20 50.14
CA ILE A 509 -16.41 -20.17 51.13
C ILE A 509 -17.85 -20.38 51.63
N ALA A 510 -18.79 -20.64 50.73
CA ALA A 510 -20.18 -20.89 51.10
C ALA A 510 -20.33 -22.17 51.95
N ARG A 511 -19.51 -23.21 51.72
CA ARG A 511 -19.47 -24.42 52.58
C ARG A 511 -18.92 -24.10 53.97
N GLU A 512 -17.86 -23.32 54.05
CA GLU A 512 -17.26 -22.90 55.33
C GLU A 512 -18.18 -21.99 56.13
N GLN A 513 -18.82 -21.02 55.50
CA GLN A 513 -19.83 -20.16 56.13
C GLN A 513 -21.03 -20.95 56.64
N ARG A 514 -21.55 -21.92 55.86
CA ARG A 514 -22.63 -22.80 56.34
C ARG A 514 -22.21 -23.62 57.56
N ARG A 515 -20.95 -24.09 57.61
CA ARG A 515 -20.40 -24.78 58.78
C ARG A 515 -20.28 -23.84 59.98
N ALA A 516 -19.77 -22.63 59.79
CA ALA A 516 -19.63 -21.61 60.83
C ALA A 516 -21.00 -21.18 61.40
N VAL A 517 -21.99 -20.95 60.54
CA VAL A 517 -23.36 -20.64 60.95
C VAL A 517 -23.99 -21.82 61.71
N HIS A 518 -23.75 -23.06 61.27
CA HIS A 518 -24.21 -24.24 61.99
C HIS A 518 -23.53 -24.36 63.37
N THR A 519 -22.25 -24.04 63.51
CA THR A 519 -21.56 -24.08 64.81
C THR A 519 -21.99 -22.95 65.74
N ASP A 520 -22.23 -21.74 65.20
CA ASP A 520 -22.66 -20.58 65.97
C ASP A 520 -24.15 -20.67 66.38
N ALA A 521 -25.00 -21.23 65.52
CA ALA A 521 -26.41 -21.52 65.82
C ALA A 521 -26.57 -22.53 66.97
N MET A 522 -25.60 -23.44 67.14
CA MET A 522 -25.55 -24.36 68.26
C MET A 522 -25.04 -23.71 69.56
N ALA A 523 -24.46 -22.51 69.49
CA ALA A 523 -23.79 -21.86 70.62
C ALA A 523 -24.54 -20.65 71.23
N SER A 524 -25.48 -20.00 70.54
CA SER A 524 -26.07 -18.74 71.06
C SER A 524 -27.51 -18.45 70.61
N GLY A 525 -28.48 -19.10 71.26
CA GLY A 525 -29.90 -19.04 70.89
C GLY A 525 -30.70 -17.79 71.28
N SER A 526 -30.12 -16.64 71.67
CA SER A 526 -30.93 -15.44 71.95
C SER A 526 -30.26 -14.08 71.69
N GLU A 527 -28.95 -13.93 71.93
CA GLU A 527 -28.28 -12.62 71.71
C GLU A 527 -27.97 -12.31 70.24
N ALA A 528 -27.76 -13.33 69.39
CA ALA A 528 -27.43 -13.14 67.98
C ALA A 528 -28.60 -12.57 67.16
N HIS A 529 -29.84 -12.92 67.52
CA HIS A 529 -31.04 -12.41 66.85
C HIS A 529 -31.22 -10.91 67.07
N ALA A 530 -30.98 -10.42 68.29
CA ALA A 530 -31.09 -8.99 68.60
C ALA A 530 -30.04 -8.14 67.84
N ARG A 531 -28.80 -8.64 67.70
CA ARG A 531 -27.75 -7.94 66.93
C ARG A 531 -28.01 -7.98 65.43
N ALA A 532 -28.54 -9.08 64.90
CA ALA A 532 -28.90 -9.20 63.49
C ALA A 532 -30.04 -8.25 63.10
N VAL A 533 -31.06 -8.11 63.96
CA VAL A 533 -32.16 -7.16 63.74
C VAL A 533 -31.67 -5.71 63.77
N ALA A 534 -30.77 -5.36 64.70
CA ALA A 534 -30.17 -4.02 64.75
C ALA A 534 -29.29 -3.72 63.52
N ALA A 535 -28.50 -4.70 63.05
CA ALA A 535 -27.67 -4.55 61.86
C ALA A 535 -28.52 -4.45 60.57
N ALA A 536 -29.65 -5.17 60.50
CA ALA A 536 -30.59 -5.06 59.39
C ALA A 536 -31.26 -3.68 59.35
N ALA A 537 -31.61 -3.11 60.51
CA ALA A 537 -32.15 -1.76 60.60
C ALA A 537 -31.15 -0.69 60.12
N GLN A 538 -29.88 -0.78 60.52
CA GLN A 538 -28.83 0.14 60.03
C GLN A 538 -28.58 0.02 58.52
N ARG A 539 -28.63 -1.20 57.97
CA ARG A 539 -28.48 -1.39 56.51
C ARG A 539 -29.66 -0.82 55.73
N ALA A 540 -30.88 -0.95 56.25
CA ALA A 540 -32.06 -0.33 55.64
C ALA A 540 -31.96 1.20 55.65
N GLU A 541 -31.49 1.80 56.74
CA GLU A 541 -31.30 3.25 56.85
C GLU A 541 -30.20 3.77 55.91
N LEU A 542 -29.10 3.04 55.76
CA LEU A 542 -28.04 3.36 54.81
C LEU A 542 -28.50 3.23 53.35
N ALA A 543 -29.23 2.17 53.02
CA ALA A 543 -29.78 1.99 51.67
C ALA A 543 -30.80 3.08 51.31
N GLU A 544 -31.60 3.52 52.28
CA GLU A 544 -32.55 4.61 52.07
C GLU A 544 -31.85 5.96 51.89
N ARG A 545 -30.73 6.18 52.60
CA ARG A 545 -29.90 7.38 52.43
C ARG A 545 -29.17 7.39 51.09
N GLU A 546 -28.67 6.24 50.64
CA GLU A 546 -28.02 6.07 49.34
C GLU A 546 -29.01 6.28 48.19
N ALA A 547 -30.21 5.71 48.29
CA ALA A 547 -31.28 5.93 47.31
C ALA A 547 -31.69 7.41 47.19
N ARG A 548 -31.71 8.15 48.31
CA ARG A 548 -31.96 9.61 48.28
C ARG A 548 -30.84 10.37 47.58
N LEU A 549 -29.58 10.09 47.91
CA LEU A 549 -28.42 10.73 47.27
C LEU A 549 -28.37 10.45 45.76
N GLN A 550 -28.69 9.23 45.36
CA GLN A 550 -28.73 8.84 43.95
C GLN A 550 -29.88 9.50 43.20
N GLY A 551 -31.03 9.69 43.86
CA GLY A 551 -32.15 10.48 43.35
C GLY A 551 -31.85 11.97 43.20
N ASP A 552 -31.05 12.54 44.09
CA ASP A 552 -30.64 13.95 44.00
C ASP A 552 -29.57 14.16 42.91
N LEU A 553 -28.63 13.23 42.77
CA LEU A 553 -27.62 13.27 41.70
C LEU A 553 -28.25 13.16 40.31
N THR A 554 -29.21 12.25 40.12
CA THR A 554 -29.94 12.12 38.85
C THR A 554 -30.76 13.38 38.53
N ARG A 555 -31.31 14.05 39.55
CA ARG A 555 -32.01 15.32 39.36
C ARG A 555 -31.05 16.44 38.93
N GLN A 556 -29.88 16.54 39.57
CA GLN A 556 -28.85 17.51 39.18
C GLN A 556 -28.30 17.25 37.77
N GLN A 557 -28.11 15.99 37.39
CA GLN A 557 -27.67 15.63 36.03
C GLN A 557 -28.69 16.05 34.98
N ALA A 558 -29.98 15.83 35.23
CA ALA A 558 -31.04 16.27 34.34
C ALA A 558 -31.13 17.80 34.23
N GLU A 559 -30.92 18.53 35.34
CA GLU A 559 -30.87 20.00 35.32
C GLU A 559 -29.72 20.54 34.47
N VAL A 560 -28.53 19.95 34.59
CA VAL A 560 -27.35 20.33 33.77
C VAL A 560 -27.59 20.01 32.29
N GLU A 561 -28.22 18.88 31.99
CA GLU A 561 -28.52 18.48 30.61
C GLU A 561 -29.48 19.46 29.92
N VAL A 562 -30.52 19.91 30.63
CA VAL A 562 -31.44 20.95 30.14
C VAL A 562 -30.71 22.26 29.89
N GLU A 563 -29.78 22.66 30.77
CA GLU A 563 -29.00 23.89 30.61
C GLU A 563 -28.06 23.82 29.40
N VAL A 564 -27.40 22.68 29.18
CA VAL A 564 -26.55 22.43 28.00
C VAL A 564 -27.35 22.50 26.70
N ASP A 565 -28.54 21.92 26.68
CA ASP A 565 -29.40 21.96 25.50
C ASP A 565 -29.96 23.36 25.22
N GLU A 566 -30.25 24.15 26.26
CA GLU A 566 -30.63 25.55 26.08
C GLU A 566 -29.47 26.39 25.53
N LEU A 567 -28.24 26.16 25.99
CA LEU A 567 -27.04 26.80 25.43
C LEU A 567 -26.81 26.43 23.97
N ARG A 568 -26.95 25.15 23.60
CA ARG A 568 -26.86 24.69 22.21
C ARG A 568 -27.92 25.35 21.32
N ARG A 569 -29.15 25.44 21.81
CA ARG A 569 -30.25 26.10 21.07
C ARG A 569 -29.99 27.59 20.87
N ARG A 570 -29.44 28.29 21.88
CA ARG A 570 -29.04 29.71 21.76
C ARG A 570 -27.91 29.91 20.76
N ALA A 571 -26.90 29.04 20.76
CA ALA A 571 -25.80 29.09 19.80
C ALA A 571 -26.30 28.91 18.36
N ARG A 572 -27.18 27.93 18.12
CA ARG A 572 -27.79 27.70 16.80
C ARG A 572 -28.66 28.87 16.32
N LEU A 573 -29.38 29.52 17.23
CA LEU A 573 -30.14 30.74 16.91
C LEU A 573 -29.23 31.92 16.59
N ALA A 574 -28.08 32.05 17.25
CA ALA A 574 -27.11 33.10 16.95
C ALA A 574 -26.48 32.89 15.56
N GLU A 575 -26.16 31.65 15.20
CA GLU A 575 -25.63 31.28 13.89
C GLU A 575 -26.63 31.60 12.76
N LEU A 576 -27.90 31.19 12.90
CA LEU A 576 -28.95 31.51 11.93
C LEU A 576 -29.19 33.01 11.77
N LYS A 577 -29.12 33.78 12.87
CA LYS A 577 -29.19 35.24 12.81
C LYS A 577 -27.98 35.86 12.09
N GLY A 578 -26.79 35.28 12.26
CA GLY A 578 -25.58 35.70 11.54
C GLY A 578 -25.73 35.50 10.03
N LEU A 579 -26.24 34.34 9.61
CA LEU A 579 -26.50 34.04 8.20
C LEU A 579 -27.55 34.98 7.59
N ALA A 580 -28.66 35.20 8.28
CA ALA A 580 -29.71 36.12 7.83
C ALA A 580 -29.23 37.59 7.73
N ALA A 581 -28.35 38.03 8.64
CA ALA A 581 -27.75 39.36 8.60
C ALA A 581 -26.83 39.53 7.38
N LEU A 582 -26.05 38.50 7.06
CA LEU A 582 -25.16 38.49 5.89
C LEU A 582 -25.97 38.57 4.58
N GLU A 583 -27.06 37.82 4.50
CA GLU A 583 -27.94 37.80 3.34
C GLU A 583 -28.65 39.15 3.14
N ALA A 584 -29.11 39.77 4.23
CA ALA A 584 -29.66 41.12 4.21
C ALA A 584 -28.62 42.15 3.75
N GLU A 585 -27.37 42.06 4.21
CA GLU A 585 -26.31 43.00 3.83
C GLU A 585 -25.92 42.87 2.35
N VAL A 586 -25.89 41.64 1.81
CA VAL A 586 -25.68 41.38 0.38
C VAL A 586 -26.83 41.96 -0.43
N SER A 587 -28.09 41.71 -0.03
CA SER A 587 -29.27 42.24 -0.71
C SER A 587 -29.31 43.77 -0.69
N ASP A 588 -28.98 44.39 0.45
CA ASP A 588 -28.87 45.85 0.58
C ASP A 588 -27.77 46.43 -0.31
N ARG A 589 -26.63 45.73 -0.44
CA ARG A 589 -25.53 46.17 -1.31
C ARG A 589 -25.93 46.11 -2.77
N GLU A 590 -26.62 45.05 -3.18
CA GLU A 590 -27.17 44.91 -4.53
C GLU A 590 -28.23 45.97 -4.81
N HIS A 591 -29.16 46.18 -3.88
CA HIS A 591 -30.20 47.19 -4.01
C HIS A 591 -29.62 48.60 -4.08
N ARG A 592 -28.63 48.94 -3.23
CA ARG A 592 -27.90 50.21 -3.31
C ARG A 592 -27.21 50.38 -4.65
N HIS A 593 -26.53 49.35 -5.14
CA HIS A 593 -25.87 49.40 -6.45
C HIS A 593 -26.88 49.61 -7.60
N GLN A 594 -28.07 49.02 -7.47
CA GLN A 594 -29.15 49.14 -8.45
C GLN A 594 -29.84 50.51 -8.39
N VAL A 595 -30.04 51.06 -7.20
CA VAL A 595 -30.55 52.42 -6.97
C VAL A 595 -29.53 53.47 -7.42
N GLU A 596 -28.23 53.28 -7.19
CA GLU A 596 -27.17 54.13 -7.73
C GLU A 596 -27.19 54.13 -9.26
N LYS A 597 -27.39 52.96 -9.90
CA LYS A 597 -27.59 52.88 -11.35
C LYS A 597 -28.83 53.65 -11.80
N ILE A 598 -29.95 53.52 -11.09
CA ILE A 598 -31.20 54.22 -11.44
C ILE A 598 -31.08 55.73 -11.24
N ASN A 599 -30.48 56.19 -10.14
CA ASN A 599 -30.27 57.61 -9.86
C ASN A 599 -29.24 58.24 -10.81
N ALA A 600 -28.23 57.48 -11.25
CA ALA A 600 -27.32 57.91 -12.30
C ALA A 600 -28.04 58.17 -13.65
N MET A 601 -29.26 57.65 -13.83
CA MET A 601 -30.12 57.86 -15.00
C MET A 601 -31.18 58.96 -14.82
N GLY A 602 -31.43 59.46 -13.60
CA GLY A 602 -32.61 60.29 -13.27
C GLY A 602 -32.65 61.70 -13.86
N ASP A 603 -31.50 62.35 -14.11
CA ASP A 603 -31.42 63.73 -14.61
C ASP A 603 -30.74 63.86 -15.99
N ARG A 604 -30.64 62.75 -16.74
CA ARG A 604 -29.93 62.71 -18.01
C ARG A 604 -30.92 62.71 -19.19
N SER A 605 -30.62 63.51 -20.22
CA SER A 605 -31.40 63.50 -21.47
C SER A 605 -31.33 62.12 -22.16
N GLU A 606 -32.32 61.81 -23.00
CA GLU A 606 -32.41 60.52 -23.73
C GLU A 606 -31.11 60.19 -24.51
N ALA A 607 -30.44 61.22 -25.04
CA ALA A 607 -29.14 61.09 -25.70
C ALA A 607 -27.98 60.75 -24.73
N GLN A 608 -28.04 61.19 -23.48
CA GLN A 608 -27.04 60.91 -22.45
C GLN A 608 -27.22 59.53 -21.80
N ILE A 609 -28.46 59.01 -21.74
CA ILE A 609 -28.75 57.63 -21.31
C ILE A 609 -28.23 56.64 -22.36
N LEU A 610 -28.46 56.92 -23.65
CA LEU A 610 -27.89 56.16 -24.76
C LEU A 610 -26.36 56.21 -24.79
N ALA A 611 -25.75 57.36 -24.46
CA ALA A 611 -24.29 57.49 -24.37
C ALA A 611 -23.69 56.71 -23.18
N LEU A 612 -24.40 56.59 -22.06
CA LEU A 612 -23.96 55.82 -20.89
C LEU A 612 -24.07 54.32 -21.14
N GLN A 613 -25.18 53.88 -21.72
CA GLN A 613 -25.35 52.50 -22.18
C GLN A 613 -24.33 52.15 -23.28
N ALA A 614 -24.03 53.09 -24.18
CA ALA A 614 -23.00 52.92 -25.20
C ALA A 614 -21.58 52.93 -24.62
N THR A 615 -21.30 53.62 -23.50
CA THR A 615 -20.00 53.55 -22.81
C THR A 615 -19.87 52.28 -21.98
N GLU A 616 -20.92 51.79 -21.33
CA GLU A 616 -20.92 50.47 -20.66
C GLU A 616 -20.81 49.31 -21.68
N LEU A 617 -21.32 49.50 -22.91
CA LEU A 617 -21.11 48.61 -24.06
C LEU A 617 -19.79 48.83 -24.81
N ALA A 618 -19.09 49.96 -24.61
CA ALA A 618 -17.82 50.27 -25.27
C ALA A 618 -16.58 50.09 -24.36
N ASP A 619 -16.77 50.05 -23.04
CA ASP A 619 -15.73 49.63 -22.09
C ASP A 619 -15.52 48.10 -22.09
N GLN A 620 -16.43 47.37 -22.76
CA GLN A 620 -16.12 46.08 -23.36
C GLN A 620 -15.61 46.33 -24.79
N GLN A 621 -14.30 46.46 -24.95
CA GLN A 621 -13.68 46.46 -26.27
C GLN A 621 -14.14 45.21 -27.03
N HIS A 622 -14.92 45.39 -28.10
CA HIS A 622 -14.85 44.69 -29.40
C HIS A 622 -16.12 44.97 -30.25
N GLY A 623 -16.38 46.24 -30.59
CA GLY A 623 -17.46 46.63 -31.52
C GLY A 623 -17.27 46.17 -32.98
N GLY A 624 -16.16 45.51 -33.31
CA GLY A 624 -15.93 44.85 -34.61
C GLY A 624 -16.29 43.37 -34.64
N ALA A 625 -16.57 42.74 -33.50
CA ALA A 625 -16.78 41.28 -33.38
C ALA A 625 -18.26 40.86 -33.42
N PHE A 626 -19.20 41.78 -33.69
CA PHE A 626 -20.63 41.47 -33.64
C PHE A 626 -21.08 40.55 -34.80
N ALA A 627 -20.41 40.60 -35.95
CA ALA A 627 -20.69 39.70 -37.07
C ALA A 627 -20.07 38.30 -36.91
N GLU A 628 -18.94 38.19 -36.21
CA GLU A 628 -18.28 36.90 -35.92
C GLU A 628 -18.91 36.19 -34.70
N ALA A 629 -19.44 36.96 -33.74
CA ALA A 629 -20.17 36.46 -32.58
C ALA A 629 -21.50 35.79 -32.96
N LEU A 630 -22.19 36.25 -34.01
CA LEU A 630 -23.41 35.60 -34.50
C LEU A 630 -23.14 34.18 -35.07
N SER A 631 -21.96 33.94 -35.63
CA SER A 631 -21.55 32.59 -36.05
C SER A 631 -21.15 31.71 -34.86
N LYS A 632 -20.55 32.29 -33.82
CA LYS A 632 -20.17 31.58 -32.57
C LYS A 632 -21.32 31.39 -31.59
N LEU A 633 -22.43 32.12 -31.72
CA LEU A 633 -23.66 31.93 -30.93
C LEU A 633 -24.38 30.62 -31.28
N ALA A 634 -24.30 30.17 -32.53
CA ALA A 634 -24.78 28.85 -32.93
C ALA A 634 -23.97 27.72 -32.26
N ASP A 635 -22.65 27.93 -32.08
CA ASP A 635 -21.78 27.00 -31.36
C ASP A 635 -21.92 27.15 -29.83
N ALA A 636 -22.16 28.35 -29.30
CA ALA A 636 -22.35 28.59 -27.87
C ALA A 636 -23.68 28.04 -27.35
N ASP A 637 -24.75 28.05 -28.14
CA ASP A 637 -26.00 27.36 -27.81
C ASP A 637 -25.83 25.83 -27.86
N ALA A 638 -24.97 25.31 -28.74
CA ALA A 638 -24.62 23.90 -28.76
C ALA A 638 -23.81 23.49 -27.52
N VAL A 639 -22.80 24.27 -27.14
CA VAL A 639 -21.99 24.04 -25.92
C VAL A 639 -22.83 24.23 -24.65
N ARG A 640 -23.74 25.21 -24.61
CA ARG A 640 -24.66 25.39 -23.47
C ARG A 640 -25.60 24.20 -23.31
N ARG A 641 -26.19 23.70 -24.40
CA ARG A 641 -27.04 22.50 -24.36
C ARG A 641 -26.25 21.24 -24.01
N GLU A 642 -24.99 21.12 -24.43
CA GLU A 642 -24.13 20.03 -23.99
C GLU A 642 -23.75 20.13 -22.51
N ARG A 643 -23.51 21.35 -22.01
CA ARG A 643 -23.26 21.60 -20.60
C ARG A 643 -24.49 21.35 -19.73
N GLU A 644 -25.67 21.80 -20.14
CA GLU A 644 -26.94 21.50 -19.47
C GLU A 644 -27.21 19.98 -19.48
N ARG A 645 -26.93 19.28 -20.58
CA ARG A 645 -27.00 17.80 -20.61
C ARG A 645 -25.93 17.14 -19.74
N ALA A 646 -24.76 17.74 -19.59
CA ALA A 646 -23.70 17.22 -18.72
C ALA A 646 -24.06 17.43 -17.24
N ASP A 647 -24.61 18.58 -16.90
CA ASP A 647 -25.10 18.93 -15.56
C ASP A 647 -26.33 18.06 -15.21
N GLU A 648 -27.29 17.87 -16.11
CA GLU A 648 -28.41 16.92 -15.93
C GLU A 648 -27.92 15.46 -15.76
N ARG A 649 -26.82 15.08 -16.43
CA ARG A 649 -26.21 13.75 -16.26
C ARG A 649 -25.45 13.64 -14.95
N LEU A 650 -24.89 14.73 -14.43
CA LEU A 650 -24.26 14.79 -13.11
C LEU A 650 -25.33 14.74 -12.02
N ASP A 651 -26.38 15.54 -12.11
CA ASP A 651 -27.52 15.51 -11.17
C ASP A 651 -28.22 14.15 -11.18
N ALA A 652 -28.38 13.51 -12.35
CA ALA A 652 -28.92 12.16 -12.45
C ALA A 652 -27.96 11.09 -11.87
N LYS A 653 -26.65 11.32 -11.92
CA LYS A 653 -25.66 10.45 -11.25
C LYS A 653 -25.71 10.66 -9.75
N ASP A 654 -25.78 11.90 -9.26
CA ASP A 654 -25.84 12.23 -7.84
C ASP A 654 -27.15 11.72 -7.22
N ALA A 655 -28.28 11.85 -7.92
CA ALA A 655 -29.55 11.25 -7.51
C ALA A 655 -29.48 9.71 -7.44
N ARG A 656 -28.78 9.06 -8.39
CA ARG A 656 -28.55 7.60 -8.35
C ARG A 656 -27.60 7.19 -7.23
N VAL A 657 -26.57 8.00 -6.95
CA VAL A 657 -25.64 7.76 -5.84
C VAL A 657 -26.39 7.89 -4.52
N MET A 658 -27.25 8.89 -4.35
CA MET A 658 -28.07 9.05 -3.15
C MET A 658 -29.08 7.90 -2.99
N GLN A 659 -29.75 7.46 -4.06
CA GLN A 659 -30.61 6.26 -4.03
C GLN A 659 -29.83 4.98 -3.71
N LEU A 660 -28.58 4.87 -4.18
CA LEU A 660 -27.73 3.73 -3.87
C LEU A 660 -27.28 3.76 -2.41
N MET A 661 -26.91 4.94 -1.90
CA MET A 661 -26.51 5.13 -0.50
C MET A 661 -27.68 4.82 0.44
N GLU A 662 -28.89 5.26 0.10
CA GLU A 662 -30.10 4.91 0.85
C GLU A 662 -30.37 3.40 0.85
N ARG A 663 -30.19 2.71 -0.28
CA ARG A 663 -30.30 1.23 -0.35
C ARG A 663 -29.21 0.50 0.42
N VAL A 664 -27.99 1.05 0.45
CA VAL A 664 -26.87 0.47 1.22
C VAL A 664 -27.13 0.65 2.71
N VAL A 665 -27.63 1.82 3.14
CA VAL A 665 -28.01 2.07 4.53
C VAL A 665 -29.18 1.17 4.93
N SER A 666 -30.24 1.06 4.12
CA SER A 666 -31.36 0.17 4.42
C SER A 666 -30.94 -1.30 4.47
N ALA A 667 -30.08 -1.75 3.55
CA ALA A 667 -29.54 -3.11 3.57
C ALA A 667 -28.60 -3.35 4.76
N ALA A 668 -27.88 -2.33 5.24
CA ALA A 668 -27.07 -2.42 6.44
C ALA A 668 -27.94 -2.51 7.71
N GLU A 669 -29.02 -1.73 7.79
CA GLU A 669 -30.00 -1.80 8.89
C GLU A 669 -30.73 -3.16 8.91
N GLU A 670 -31.13 -3.70 7.76
CA GLU A 670 -31.72 -5.03 7.64
C GLU A 670 -30.74 -6.14 8.05
N ARG A 671 -29.46 -6.02 7.67
CA ARG A 671 -28.41 -6.95 8.10
C ARG A 671 -28.18 -6.87 9.61
N GLU A 672 -28.12 -5.68 10.18
CA GLU A 672 -27.95 -5.51 11.62
C GLU A 672 -29.14 -6.10 12.39
N ALA A 673 -30.37 -5.90 11.89
CA ALA A 673 -31.58 -6.51 12.46
C ALA A 673 -31.58 -8.05 12.35
N ALA A 674 -31.12 -8.60 11.22
CA ALA A 674 -30.99 -10.03 11.01
C ALA A 674 -29.92 -10.63 11.94
N THR A 675 -28.76 -9.98 12.07
CA THR A 675 -27.68 -10.37 12.98
C THR A 675 -28.16 -10.32 14.44
N ARG A 676 -28.87 -9.27 14.84
CA ARG A 676 -29.42 -9.14 16.20
C ARG A 676 -30.44 -10.23 16.52
N THR A 677 -31.26 -10.63 15.54
CA THR A 677 -32.19 -11.76 15.67
C THR A 677 -31.44 -13.09 15.76
N ALA A 678 -30.46 -13.33 14.90
CA ALA A 678 -29.63 -14.54 14.94
C ALA A 678 -28.88 -14.71 16.28
N TYR A 679 -28.39 -13.62 16.88
CA TYR A 679 -27.78 -13.66 18.20
C TYR A 679 -28.77 -14.01 19.31
N ARG A 680 -30.03 -13.54 19.22
CA ARG A 680 -31.09 -13.94 20.16
C ARG A 680 -31.46 -15.41 20.00
N ASP A 681 -31.63 -15.88 18.76
CA ASP A 681 -31.97 -17.28 18.48
C ASP A 681 -30.84 -18.24 18.93
N ALA A 682 -29.58 -17.84 18.74
CA ALA A 682 -28.42 -18.58 19.23
C ALA A 682 -28.36 -18.62 20.78
N ALA A 683 -28.64 -17.50 21.44
CA ALA A 683 -28.73 -17.44 22.90
C ALA A 683 -29.87 -18.32 23.45
N ASP A 684 -31.04 -18.30 22.80
CA ASP A 684 -32.18 -19.14 23.19
C ASP A 684 -31.92 -20.62 22.93
N SER A 685 -31.26 -20.98 21.82
CA SER A 685 -30.83 -22.35 21.53
C SER A 685 -29.81 -22.86 22.54
N THR A 686 -28.84 -22.02 22.94
CA THR A 686 -27.84 -22.35 23.95
C THR A 686 -28.49 -22.54 25.33
N ARG A 687 -29.49 -21.70 25.66
CA ARG A 687 -30.27 -21.83 26.89
C ARG A 687 -31.09 -23.12 26.90
N LEU A 688 -31.69 -23.49 25.77
CA LEU A 688 -32.44 -24.74 25.62
C LEU A 688 -31.49 -25.94 25.75
N MET A 689 -30.35 -25.95 25.06
CA MET A 689 -29.33 -27.00 25.18
C MET A 689 -28.82 -27.16 26.61
N ALA A 690 -28.59 -26.06 27.33
CA ALA A 690 -28.20 -26.09 28.74
C ALA A 690 -29.31 -26.69 29.62
N GLN A 691 -30.58 -26.35 29.38
CA GLN A 691 -31.71 -26.96 30.09
C GLN A 691 -31.80 -28.47 29.82
N THR A 692 -31.68 -28.90 28.57
CA THR A 692 -31.71 -30.33 28.20
C THR A 692 -30.51 -31.09 28.77
N ALA A 693 -29.34 -30.45 28.88
CA ALA A 693 -28.16 -31.02 29.52
C ALA A 693 -28.34 -31.15 31.03
N VAL A 694 -28.91 -30.15 31.71
CA VAL A 694 -29.25 -30.27 33.15
C VAL A 694 -30.26 -31.40 33.37
N GLU A 695 -31.28 -31.53 32.52
CA GLU A 695 -32.25 -32.61 32.60
C GLU A 695 -31.64 -34.00 32.34
N SER A 696 -30.74 -34.13 31.37
CA SER A 696 -30.07 -35.40 31.07
C SER A 696 -29.09 -35.78 32.18
N HIS A 697 -28.34 -34.83 32.73
CA HIS A 697 -27.48 -35.02 33.89
C HIS A 697 -28.28 -35.39 35.14
N ALA A 698 -29.46 -34.79 35.35
CA ALA A 698 -30.36 -35.16 36.44
C ALA A 698 -30.87 -36.61 36.27
N ARG A 699 -31.19 -37.05 35.04
CA ARG A 699 -31.58 -38.45 34.75
C ARG A 699 -30.43 -39.43 34.97
N VAL A 700 -29.20 -39.08 34.57
CA VAL A 700 -28.01 -39.91 34.79
C VAL A 700 -27.66 -39.98 36.28
N ALA A 701 -27.78 -38.87 37.02
CA ALA A 701 -27.57 -38.85 38.47
C ALA A 701 -28.61 -39.71 39.20
N ALA A 702 -29.89 -39.65 38.78
CA ALA A 702 -30.94 -40.52 39.32
C ALA A 702 -30.69 -42.00 39.00
N ALA A 703 -30.20 -42.32 37.80
CA ALA A 703 -29.84 -43.69 37.42
C ALA A 703 -28.64 -44.23 38.22
N LYS A 704 -27.64 -43.37 38.50
CA LYS A 704 -26.46 -43.72 39.31
C LYS A 704 -26.80 -43.91 40.79
N ALA A 705 -27.75 -43.15 41.32
CA ALA A 705 -28.26 -43.33 42.68
C ALA A 705 -28.99 -44.68 42.89
N ALA A 706 -29.40 -45.35 41.80
CA ALA A 706 -30.06 -46.65 41.82
C ALA A 706 -29.10 -47.85 41.63
N MET A 707 -27.77 -47.64 41.71
CA MET A 707 -26.79 -48.71 41.62
C MET A 707 -26.43 -49.28 43.01
N ILE A 708 -26.39 -50.61 43.11
CA ILE A 708 -25.98 -51.37 44.30
C ILE A 708 -24.65 -52.09 44.04
N PRO A 709 -23.73 -52.15 45.01
CA PRO A 709 -22.46 -52.86 44.84
C PRO A 709 -22.65 -54.38 44.93
N CYS A 710 -22.01 -55.11 44.03
CA CYS A 710 -21.99 -56.57 44.04
C CYS A 710 -21.24 -57.09 45.28
N PRO A 711 -21.84 -57.95 46.12
CA PRO A 711 -21.17 -58.49 47.30
C PRO A 711 -20.02 -59.46 46.97
N GLY A 712 -19.96 -59.99 45.74
CA GLY A 712 -18.91 -60.93 45.32
C GLY A 712 -17.64 -60.26 44.78
N CYS A 713 -17.78 -59.18 44.00
CA CYS A 713 -16.63 -58.54 43.33
C CYS A 713 -16.60 -57.00 43.44
N GLY A 714 -17.60 -56.37 44.07
CA GLY A 714 -17.68 -54.92 44.22
C GLY A 714 -18.17 -54.15 42.99
N ALA A 715 -18.50 -54.81 41.87
CA ALA A 715 -19.02 -54.13 40.68
C ALA A 715 -20.38 -53.44 40.95
N GLU A 716 -20.54 -52.20 40.48
CA GLU A 716 -21.80 -51.45 40.59
C GLU A 716 -22.85 -52.02 39.62
N LEU A 717 -24.02 -52.41 40.15
CA LEU A 717 -25.10 -53.07 39.40
C LEU A 717 -26.41 -52.28 39.55
N PRO A 718 -27.24 -52.19 38.51
CA PRO A 718 -28.55 -51.55 38.64
C PRO A 718 -29.44 -52.31 39.63
N ALA A 719 -30.22 -51.58 40.45
CA ALA A 719 -31.18 -52.16 41.37
C ALA A 719 -32.14 -53.12 40.64
N GLY A 720 -32.20 -54.38 41.09
CA GLY A 720 -33.01 -55.44 40.49
C GLY A 720 -32.25 -56.40 39.54
N ALA A 721 -30.94 -56.22 39.35
CA ALA A 721 -30.12 -57.19 38.61
C ALA A 721 -30.13 -58.55 39.33
N GLN A 722 -30.51 -59.62 38.60
CA GLN A 722 -30.56 -60.99 39.15
C GLN A 722 -29.19 -61.69 39.15
N PHE A 723 -28.26 -61.23 38.30
CA PHE A 723 -26.91 -61.79 38.15
C PHE A 723 -25.90 -60.67 37.93
N CYS A 724 -24.68 -60.84 38.44
CA CYS A 724 -23.58 -59.90 38.19
C CYS A 724 -22.91 -60.20 36.85
N GLY A 725 -22.90 -59.23 35.92
CA GLY A 725 -22.22 -59.38 34.62
C GLY A 725 -20.69 -59.43 34.69
N GLY A 726 -20.08 -59.01 35.81
CA GLY A 726 -18.63 -59.02 36.00
C GLY A 726 -18.08 -60.34 36.55
N CYS A 727 -18.72 -60.91 37.57
CA CYS A 727 -18.25 -62.14 38.23
C CYS A 727 -19.21 -63.35 38.11
N GLY A 728 -20.38 -63.16 37.50
CA GLY A 728 -21.38 -64.23 37.30
C GLY A 728 -22.17 -64.61 38.54
N SER A 729 -21.92 -63.99 39.70
CA SER A 729 -22.61 -64.32 40.95
C SER A 729 -24.10 -63.96 40.90
N GLN A 730 -24.95 -64.87 41.36
CA GLN A 730 -26.40 -64.67 41.46
C GLN A 730 -26.72 -63.81 42.68
N LEU A 731 -27.48 -62.73 42.46
CA LEU A 731 -27.93 -61.83 43.53
C LEU A 731 -29.28 -62.35 44.03
N ALA A 732 -29.31 -62.87 45.26
CA ALA A 732 -30.47 -63.54 45.82
C ALA A 732 -31.71 -62.62 45.83
N GLY A 733 -32.76 -63.02 45.13
CA GLY A 733 -34.10 -62.47 45.30
C GLY A 733 -34.80 -63.17 46.46
N GLU A 734 -34.96 -62.48 47.59
CA GLU A 734 -35.99 -62.86 48.56
C GLU A 734 -37.35 -62.46 48.00
N SER A 735 -38.16 -63.48 47.68
CA SER A 735 -39.51 -63.40 47.17
C SER A 735 -40.42 -62.51 48.02
N SER A 736 -41.33 -61.82 47.32
CA SER A 736 -42.62 -61.39 47.86
C SER A 736 -43.28 -62.49 48.70
N ARG A 737 -43.61 -62.17 49.94
CA ARG A 737 -44.84 -62.63 50.60
C ARG A 737 -45.87 -61.51 50.56
#